data_AF-A0A4Z0LYH8-F1
#
_entry.id   AF-A0A4Z0LYH8-F1
#
_cell.length_a   1.000
_cell.length_b   1.000
_cell.length_c   1.000
_cell.angle_alpha   90.00
_cell.angle_beta   90.00
_cell.angle_gamma   90.00
#
_symmetry.space_group_name_H-M   'P 1'
#
loop_
_entity.id
_entity.type
_entity.pdbx_description
1 polymer ?
#
loop_
_entity_poly.entity_id
_entity_poly.type
_entity_poly.pdbx_seq_one_letter_code
_entity_poly.pdbx_strand_id
1 'polypeptide(L)'
;MDLKWETYKLFIFDDPNAEYKYQQYRSDAEEQLATDPQLVSEVDKAAREGKRAAALAATVKQKLRLGDSPDEVRTWIDETCKYEPGRVVKSVNTAFKKAMDWKTGKGVLREKNRNFKISLPYTPIENGLHPQNLRALPSSPRWEIYIDETGKEFSAQAQALNETDSTLGRVIALAMPESCTLPGLGKSTHATELTYTDIEAMLHTLRKSDAGILGATLKSDLHSHSWIAAIVKLARWILLMLPMDGQTMVTFKIENRGEYRDSRSMKALEETLLDELRRLAPERFATLNLSLKLIDKDERYNGYVDVIANCWGSSDKTKKKLLNRTGWPGHCLLQSTDVAEIDRLYREAESDLDPATWFAICTHLTKEPGHSLFHDVLALLGERTRCDAALWRKYLAEVRYRIAHKRFDAGSLGRALTWLDNYHPSSARLPGLLELQMKSAQLAGANHLGQCDVQQVAQVMAAANALKEESAHDACEAALRIAISATNGFDFTSAVPFIEDWLTQPIAVPGRLNHGKLHSTLGQLCAFRGEYPQALAYFEAALEQFSQLSDPDQATSNRRQTEIYKAIALMDLQHPDAPLAIRAITEQATGKSGAPSIRQLARSASPLRFEHYLLLRWLVRGSEETQEQLEYLGCFDDWQNHEGHPWMLINAYRAWMLANSLKSVEAVVYLQKAVDECCDEENSAILHWMAHCLHALGDSLALELEPPRRTCPEAPFPSAHLGELRHATSNQERIHALDTLLPFNFH
;
A
#
# COMPACT_ATOMS: atom_id res chain seq x y z
N MET A 1 -31.53 -41.92 -11.52
CA MET A 1 -31.58 -40.46 -11.33
C MET A 1 -33.02 -40.03 -11.49
N ASP A 2 -33.59 -39.22 -10.58
CA ASP A 2 -34.98 -38.74 -10.73
C ASP A 2 -35.01 -37.56 -11.70
N LEU A 3 -35.19 -37.86 -12.99
CA LEU A 3 -35.16 -36.86 -14.07
C LEU A 3 -36.22 -35.76 -13.87
N LYS A 4 -37.37 -36.08 -13.24
CA LYS A 4 -38.44 -35.12 -12.95
C LYS A 4 -37.97 -34.09 -11.91
N TRP A 5 -37.33 -34.56 -10.84
CA TRP A 5 -36.80 -33.68 -9.79
C TRP A 5 -35.58 -32.89 -10.25
N GLU A 6 -34.65 -33.52 -10.97
CA GLU A 6 -33.47 -32.83 -11.52
C GLU A 6 -33.90 -31.73 -12.51
N THR A 7 -34.87 -31.99 -13.38
CA THR A 7 -35.42 -30.98 -14.31
C THR A 7 -36.08 -29.82 -13.58
N TYR A 8 -36.88 -30.09 -12.55
CA TYR A 8 -37.49 -29.03 -11.74
C TYR A 8 -36.43 -28.12 -11.09
N LYS A 9 -35.35 -28.72 -10.55
CA LYS A 9 -34.25 -28.01 -9.90
C LYS A 9 -33.50 -27.07 -10.85
N LEU A 10 -33.27 -27.48 -12.10
CA LEU A 10 -32.60 -26.64 -13.11
C LEU A 10 -33.24 -25.26 -13.22
N PHE A 11 -34.57 -25.22 -13.31
CA PHE A 11 -35.28 -23.96 -13.54
C PHE A 11 -35.56 -23.17 -12.26
N ILE A 12 -35.87 -23.82 -11.13
CA ILE A 12 -36.11 -23.09 -9.86
C ILE A 12 -34.82 -22.49 -9.28
N PHE A 13 -33.65 -23.06 -9.60
CA PHE A 13 -32.36 -22.54 -9.18
C PHE A 13 -31.64 -21.71 -10.24
N ASP A 14 -32.30 -21.43 -11.37
CA ASP A 14 -31.79 -20.57 -12.44
C ASP A 14 -30.42 -21.05 -12.98
N ASP A 15 -30.28 -22.36 -13.22
CA ASP A 15 -29.06 -22.95 -13.78
C ASP A 15 -28.78 -22.32 -15.15
N PRO A 16 -27.57 -21.74 -15.39
CA PRO A 16 -27.23 -21.10 -16.66
C PRO A 16 -27.36 -22.03 -17.88
N ASN A 17 -27.23 -23.35 -17.66
CA ASN A 17 -27.33 -24.39 -18.65
C ASN A 17 -28.66 -25.15 -18.57
N ALA A 18 -29.67 -24.61 -17.87
CA ALA A 18 -30.95 -25.27 -17.63
C ALA A 18 -31.60 -25.78 -18.91
N GLU A 19 -31.59 -24.98 -19.98
CA GLU A 19 -32.23 -25.36 -21.24
C GLU A 19 -31.46 -26.49 -21.95
N TYR A 20 -30.13 -26.46 -21.95
CA TYR A 20 -29.31 -27.54 -22.51
C TYR A 20 -29.48 -28.86 -21.74
N LYS A 21 -29.36 -28.82 -20.41
CA LYS A 21 -29.53 -29.99 -19.55
C LYS A 21 -30.97 -30.53 -19.59
N TYR A 22 -31.97 -29.66 -19.72
CA TYR A 22 -33.35 -30.07 -19.94
C TYR A 22 -33.51 -30.86 -21.24
N GLN A 23 -32.89 -30.44 -22.35
CA GLN A 23 -32.92 -31.21 -23.60
C GLN A 23 -32.24 -32.58 -23.44
N GLN A 24 -31.14 -32.66 -22.69
CA GLN A 24 -30.51 -33.95 -22.35
C GLN A 24 -31.44 -34.84 -21.53
N TYR A 25 -32.01 -34.34 -20.44
CA TYR A 25 -32.93 -35.12 -19.60
C TYR A 25 -34.21 -35.53 -20.33
N ARG A 26 -34.65 -34.72 -21.30
CA ARG A 26 -35.77 -35.04 -22.18
C ARG A 26 -35.40 -36.15 -23.16
N SER A 27 -34.20 -36.14 -23.74
CA SER A 27 -33.67 -37.23 -24.57
C SER A 27 -33.52 -38.53 -23.77
N ASP A 28 -32.97 -38.47 -22.56
CA ASP A 28 -32.84 -39.62 -21.67
C ASP A 28 -34.22 -40.21 -21.28
N ALA A 29 -35.24 -39.35 -21.17
CA ALA A 29 -36.62 -39.77 -20.94
C ALA A 29 -37.26 -40.39 -22.20
N GLU A 30 -36.92 -39.91 -23.40
CA GLU A 30 -37.34 -40.49 -24.68
C GLU A 30 -36.74 -41.88 -24.90
N GLU A 31 -35.51 -42.15 -24.44
CA GLU A 31 -34.92 -43.50 -24.47
C GLU A 31 -35.62 -44.49 -23.52
N GLN A 32 -36.31 -43.97 -22.48
CA GLN A 32 -37.01 -44.77 -21.46
C GLN A 32 -38.52 -44.92 -21.74
N LEU A 33 -39.00 -44.48 -22.91
CA LEU A 33 -40.43 -44.45 -23.25
C LEU A 33 -41.11 -45.84 -23.17
N ALA A 34 -40.37 -46.90 -23.51
CA ALA A 34 -40.88 -48.27 -23.50
C ALA A 34 -41.21 -48.78 -22.08
N THR A 35 -40.56 -48.21 -21.07
CA THR A 35 -40.69 -48.59 -19.65
C THR A 35 -41.53 -47.61 -18.83
N ASP A 36 -41.54 -46.32 -19.19
CA ASP A 36 -42.39 -45.30 -18.58
C ASP A 36 -42.92 -44.33 -19.65
N PRO A 37 -44.11 -44.60 -20.22
CA PRO A 37 -44.69 -43.78 -21.29
C PRO A 37 -45.02 -42.34 -20.87
N GLN A 38 -45.04 -42.02 -19.56
CA GLN A 38 -45.39 -40.70 -19.05
C GLN A 38 -44.18 -39.83 -18.73
N LEU A 39 -42.98 -40.40 -18.69
CA LEU A 39 -41.78 -39.75 -18.19
C LEU A 39 -41.42 -38.44 -18.93
N VAL A 40 -41.51 -38.42 -20.26
CA VAL A 40 -41.27 -37.21 -21.07
C VAL A 40 -42.27 -36.11 -20.72
N SER A 41 -43.56 -36.44 -20.62
CA SER A 41 -44.61 -35.48 -20.24
C SER A 41 -44.42 -34.94 -18.82
N GLU A 42 -43.93 -35.79 -17.92
CA GLU A 42 -43.64 -35.40 -16.54
C GLU A 42 -42.37 -34.56 -16.40
N VAL A 43 -41.35 -34.78 -17.23
CA VAL A 43 -40.15 -33.93 -17.36
C VAL A 43 -40.55 -32.55 -17.91
N ASP A 44 -41.34 -32.50 -18.98
CA ASP A 44 -41.87 -31.24 -19.55
C ASP A 44 -42.76 -30.50 -18.54
N LYS A 45 -43.58 -31.23 -17.78
CA LYS A 45 -44.38 -30.68 -16.68
C LYS A 45 -43.47 -30.12 -15.58
N ALA A 46 -42.45 -30.85 -15.15
CA ALA A 46 -41.49 -30.39 -14.15
C ALA A 46 -40.73 -29.14 -14.59
N ALA A 47 -40.34 -29.04 -15.87
CA ALA A 47 -39.72 -27.85 -16.45
C ALA A 47 -40.64 -26.63 -16.35
N ARG A 48 -41.92 -26.77 -16.77
CA ARG A 48 -42.93 -25.70 -16.68
C ARG A 48 -43.19 -25.27 -15.24
N GLU A 49 -43.34 -26.22 -14.33
CA GLU A 49 -43.54 -25.95 -12.89
C GLU A 49 -42.31 -25.26 -12.28
N GLY A 50 -41.09 -25.64 -12.67
CA GLY A 50 -39.85 -25.01 -12.24
C GLY A 50 -39.75 -23.55 -12.70
N LYS A 51 -39.98 -23.30 -14.00
CA LYS A 51 -40.02 -21.93 -14.57
C LYS A 51 -41.08 -21.06 -13.88
N ARG A 52 -42.27 -21.62 -13.62
CA ARG A 52 -43.37 -20.91 -12.93
C ARG A 52 -43.02 -20.58 -11.48
N ALA A 53 -42.43 -21.54 -10.76
CA ALA A 53 -41.99 -21.33 -9.38
C ALA A 53 -40.88 -20.28 -9.28
N ALA A 54 -39.94 -20.25 -10.22
CA ALA A 54 -38.88 -19.24 -10.28
C ALA A 54 -39.45 -17.84 -10.48
N ALA A 55 -40.37 -17.68 -11.43
CA ALA A 55 -41.03 -16.41 -11.70
C ALA A 55 -41.80 -15.87 -10.49
N LEU A 56 -42.63 -16.71 -9.84
CA LEU A 56 -43.39 -16.33 -8.64
C LEU A 56 -42.46 -16.00 -7.46
N ALA A 57 -41.40 -16.78 -7.26
CA ALA A 57 -40.41 -16.52 -6.22
C ALA A 57 -39.67 -15.18 -6.44
N ALA A 58 -39.38 -14.81 -7.69
CA ALA A 58 -38.81 -13.50 -8.03
C ALA A 58 -39.79 -12.36 -7.72
N THR A 59 -41.09 -12.53 -8.02
CA THR A 59 -42.14 -11.54 -7.69
C THR A 59 -42.26 -11.33 -6.17
N VAL A 60 -42.20 -12.39 -5.36
CA VAL A 60 -42.18 -12.27 -3.89
C VAL A 60 -41.04 -11.37 -3.42
N LYS A 61 -39.82 -11.61 -3.91
CA LYS A 61 -38.64 -10.79 -3.57
C LYS A 61 -38.83 -9.33 -4.01
N GLN A 62 -39.41 -9.11 -5.19
CA GLN A 62 -39.66 -7.77 -5.71
C GLN A 62 -40.69 -7.00 -4.87
N LYS A 63 -41.80 -7.63 -4.48
CA LYS A 63 -42.84 -7.02 -3.63
C LYS A 63 -42.28 -6.57 -2.29
N LEU A 64 -41.55 -7.47 -1.61
CA LEU A 64 -40.89 -7.14 -0.34
C LEU A 64 -39.85 -6.02 -0.47
N ARG A 65 -39.19 -5.89 -1.64
CA ARG A 65 -38.23 -4.81 -1.94
C ARG A 65 -38.93 -3.47 -2.19
N LEU A 66 -40.13 -3.48 -2.76
CA LEU A 66 -40.93 -2.27 -3.05
C LEU A 66 -41.64 -1.70 -1.81
N GLY A 67 -41.65 -2.44 -0.69
CA GLY A 67 -42.16 -1.96 0.58
C GLY A 67 -43.44 -2.65 1.06
N ASP A 68 -44.01 -3.56 0.27
CA ASP A 68 -45.19 -4.36 0.67
C ASP A 68 -44.94 -5.02 2.04
N SER A 69 -45.95 -4.98 2.90
CA SER A 69 -45.94 -5.63 4.20
C SER A 69 -45.93 -7.16 4.06
N PRO A 70 -45.39 -7.90 5.05
CA PRO A 70 -45.42 -9.36 5.02
C PRO A 70 -46.83 -9.94 4.85
N ASP A 71 -47.85 -9.28 5.42
CA ASP A 71 -49.24 -9.71 5.35
C ASP A 71 -49.85 -9.49 3.97
N GLU A 72 -49.53 -8.37 3.30
CA GLU A 72 -49.93 -8.12 1.91
C GLU A 72 -49.30 -9.13 0.95
N VAL A 73 -48.02 -9.45 1.15
CA VAL A 73 -47.33 -10.46 0.32
C VAL A 73 -47.87 -11.87 0.60
N ARG A 74 -48.21 -12.20 1.86
CA ARG A 74 -48.86 -13.47 2.20
C ARG A 74 -50.22 -13.59 1.52
N THR A 75 -51.05 -12.55 1.60
CA THR A 75 -52.36 -12.50 0.94
C THR A 75 -52.20 -12.70 -0.56
N TRP A 76 -51.22 -12.03 -1.19
CA TRP A 76 -50.92 -12.21 -2.61
C TRP A 76 -50.47 -13.64 -2.95
N ILE A 77 -49.65 -14.29 -2.11
CA ILE A 77 -49.25 -15.69 -2.29
C ILE A 77 -50.49 -16.58 -2.25
N ASP A 78 -51.36 -16.41 -1.25
CA ASP A 78 -52.55 -17.24 -1.06
C ASP A 78 -53.53 -17.10 -2.23
N GLU A 79 -53.70 -15.90 -2.77
CA GLU A 79 -54.54 -15.63 -3.96
C GLU A 79 -53.90 -16.18 -5.25
N THR A 80 -52.61 -15.90 -5.48
CA THR A 80 -51.92 -16.24 -6.73
C THR A 80 -51.61 -17.73 -6.82
N CYS A 81 -51.32 -18.37 -5.68
CA CYS A 81 -50.96 -19.80 -5.63
C CYS A 81 -52.17 -20.72 -5.41
N LYS A 82 -53.40 -20.18 -5.34
CA LYS A 82 -54.63 -20.95 -5.05
C LYS A 82 -54.82 -22.17 -5.97
N TYR A 83 -54.41 -22.05 -7.23
CA TYR A 83 -54.54 -23.11 -8.25
C TYR A 83 -53.20 -23.63 -8.75
N GLU A 84 -52.08 -23.27 -8.11
CA GLU A 84 -50.74 -23.70 -8.51
C GLU A 84 -50.42 -25.10 -7.95
N PRO A 85 -49.59 -25.91 -8.64
CA PRO A 85 -49.18 -27.23 -8.14
C PRO A 85 -48.47 -27.16 -6.78
N GLY A 86 -48.69 -28.14 -5.90
CA GLY A 86 -48.19 -28.10 -4.52
C GLY A 86 -46.67 -27.90 -4.39
N ARG A 87 -45.87 -28.37 -5.36
CA ARG A 87 -44.41 -28.10 -5.37
C ARG A 87 -44.06 -26.66 -5.71
N VAL A 88 -44.82 -26.00 -6.58
CA VAL A 88 -44.70 -24.57 -6.90
C VAL A 88 -45.03 -23.77 -5.65
N VAL A 89 -46.17 -24.06 -5.01
CA VAL A 89 -46.59 -23.42 -3.75
C VAL A 89 -45.53 -23.57 -2.65
N LYS A 90 -44.95 -24.77 -2.51
CA LYS A 90 -43.87 -25.02 -1.53
C LYS A 90 -42.62 -24.19 -1.82
N SER A 91 -42.19 -24.09 -3.08
CA SER A 91 -41.03 -23.29 -3.47
C SER A 91 -41.25 -21.80 -3.25
N VAL A 92 -42.43 -21.28 -3.59
CA VAL A 92 -42.81 -19.87 -3.36
C VAL A 92 -42.87 -19.55 -1.87
N ASN A 93 -43.49 -20.41 -1.05
CA ASN A 93 -43.50 -20.25 0.41
C ASN A 93 -42.09 -20.33 1.02
N THR A 94 -41.23 -21.19 0.49
CA THR A 94 -39.82 -21.28 0.91
C THR A 94 -39.07 -19.99 0.56
N ALA A 95 -39.30 -19.43 -0.64
CA ALA A 95 -38.72 -18.16 -1.05
C ALA A 95 -39.20 -16.99 -0.17
N PHE A 96 -40.50 -16.95 0.15
CA PHE A 96 -41.08 -15.97 1.07
C PHE A 96 -40.46 -16.07 2.48
N LYS A 97 -40.40 -17.29 3.04
CA LYS A 97 -39.77 -17.52 4.35
C LYS A 97 -38.31 -17.06 4.35
N LYS A 98 -37.52 -17.46 3.35
CA LYS A 98 -36.11 -17.04 3.23
C LYS A 98 -35.95 -15.51 3.13
N ALA A 99 -36.83 -14.84 2.37
CA ALA A 99 -36.81 -13.38 2.25
C ALA A 99 -37.18 -12.67 3.56
N MET A 100 -38.13 -13.24 4.31
CA MET A 100 -38.51 -12.75 5.65
C MET A 100 -37.39 -12.95 6.67
N ASP A 101 -36.80 -14.15 6.73
CA ASP A 101 -35.68 -14.45 7.62
C ASP A 101 -34.50 -13.49 7.34
N TRP A 102 -34.20 -13.25 6.06
CA TRP A 102 -33.18 -12.28 5.63
C TRP A 102 -33.52 -10.84 6.05
N LYS A 103 -34.77 -10.38 5.87
CA LYS A 103 -35.20 -9.02 6.24
C LYS A 103 -35.12 -8.81 7.75
N THR A 104 -35.58 -9.78 8.53
CA THR A 104 -35.50 -9.77 10.00
C THR A 104 -34.04 -9.76 10.46
N GLY A 105 -33.20 -10.64 9.92
CA GLY A 105 -31.77 -10.69 10.24
C GLY A 105 -31.04 -9.38 9.92
N LYS A 106 -31.32 -8.77 8.75
CA LYS A 106 -30.78 -7.45 8.39
C LYS A 106 -31.28 -6.34 9.29
N GLY A 107 -32.54 -6.39 9.74
CA GLY A 107 -33.10 -5.46 10.72
C GLY A 107 -32.35 -5.51 12.06
N VAL A 108 -32.13 -6.71 12.58
CA VAL A 108 -31.35 -6.94 13.82
C VAL A 108 -29.91 -6.42 13.68
N LEU A 109 -29.25 -6.72 12.55
CA LEU A 109 -27.89 -6.23 12.28
C LEU A 109 -27.83 -4.70 12.20
N ARG A 110 -28.81 -4.07 11.53
CA ARG A 110 -28.88 -2.62 11.41
C ARG A 110 -29.02 -1.95 12.77
N GLU A 111 -29.83 -2.52 13.67
CA GLU A 111 -30.00 -1.98 15.02
C GLU A 111 -28.70 -2.12 15.83
N LYS A 112 -28.05 -3.29 15.80
CA LYS A 112 -26.76 -3.51 16.46
C LYS A 112 -25.66 -2.58 15.96
N ASN A 113 -25.70 -2.23 14.66
CA ASN A 113 -24.70 -1.38 14.02
C ASN A 113 -24.99 0.14 14.16
N ARG A 114 -26.15 0.55 14.69
CA ARG A 114 -26.64 1.95 14.62
C ARG A 114 -25.67 2.97 15.22
N ASN A 115 -25.00 2.62 16.32
CA ASN A 115 -24.08 3.49 17.05
C ASN A 115 -22.63 3.03 16.96
N PHE A 116 -22.30 2.15 16.00
CA PHE A 116 -20.95 1.65 15.84
C PHE A 116 -19.98 2.79 15.50
N LYS A 117 -18.87 2.84 16.23
CA LYS A 117 -17.73 3.71 15.94
C LYS A 117 -16.51 2.84 15.75
N ILE A 118 -15.72 3.16 14.72
CA ILE A 118 -14.49 2.44 14.41
C ILE A 118 -13.47 2.73 15.51
N SER A 119 -12.93 1.68 16.10
CA SER A 119 -11.86 1.72 17.08
C SER A 119 -10.54 1.12 16.56
N LEU A 120 -10.59 0.45 15.40
CA LEU A 120 -9.42 -0.15 14.76
C LEU A 120 -8.35 0.91 14.43
N PRO A 121 -7.13 0.81 15.00
CA PRO A 121 -6.06 1.74 14.66
C PRO A 121 -5.46 1.41 13.29
N TYR A 122 -4.77 2.39 12.69
CA TYR A 122 -4.05 2.17 11.44
C TYR A 122 -2.88 1.19 11.63
N THR A 123 -2.65 0.31 10.65
CA THR A 123 -1.44 -0.51 10.59
C THR A 123 -0.28 0.31 9.98
N PRO A 124 0.90 0.35 10.62
CA PRO A 124 2.10 0.90 10.00
C PRO A 124 2.60 -0.03 8.88
N ILE A 125 3.27 0.53 7.88
CA ILE A 125 3.97 -0.18 6.82
C ILE A 125 5.45 -0.23 7.22
N GLU A 126 6.06 -1.41 7.17
CA GLU A 126 7.45 -1.58 7.60
C GLU A 126 8.33 -1.78 6.36
N ASN A 127 9.36 -0.96 6.18
CA ASN A 127 10.30 -1.07 5.04
C ASN A 127 9.61 -1.10 3.66
N GLY A 128 8.50 -0.36 3.50
CA GLY A 128 7.71 -0.33 2.26
C GLY A 128 6.84 -1.56 2.00
N LEU A 129 6.83 -2.55 2.90
CA LEU A 129 5.96 -3.73 2.85
C LEU A 129 5.02 -3.76 4.05
N HIS A 130 3.77 -4.12 3.79
CA HIS A 130 2.82 -4.34 4.87
C HIS A 130 3.21 -5.63 5.64
N PRO A 131 3.13 -5.68 6.99
CA PRO A 131 3.56 -6.86 7.77
C PRO A 131 2.89 -8.18 7.35
N GLN A 132 1.64 -8.09 6.90
CA GLN A 132 0.84 -9.23 6.42
C GLN A 132 0.92 -9.47 4.91
N ASN A 133 1.80 -8.75 4.20
CA ASN A 133 2.10 -9.09 2.81
C ASN A 133 2.81 -10.44 2.80
N LEU A 134 2.42 -11.36 1.90
CA LEU A 134 3.03 -12.69 1.82
C LEU A 134 4.56 -12.66 1.78
N ARG A 135 5.11 -11.67 1.08
CA ARG A 135 6.55 -11.46 0.88
C ARG A 135 7.27 -10.93 2.13
N ALA A 136 6.55 -10.36 3.09
CA ALA A 136 7.13 -9.85 4.33
C ALA A 136 7.23 -10.93 5.42
N LEU A 137 6.57 -12.08 5.22
CA LEU A 137 6.57 -13.15 6.21
C LEU A 137 7.91 -13.91 6.27
N PRO A 138 8.24 -14.53 7.41
CA PRO A 138 9.34 -15.48 7.48
C PRO A 138 9.00 -16.77 6.72
N SER A 139 10.03 -17.51 6.30
CA SER A 139 9.88 -18.84 5.72
C SER A 139 9.25 -19.82 6.72
N SER A 140 8.38 -20.71 6.24
CA SER A 140 7.77 -21.77 7.04
C SER A 140 7.84 -23.10 6.30
N PRO A 141 8.11 -24.23 6.99
CA PRO A 141 8.13 -25.56 6.37
C PRO A 141 6.74 -26.01 5.92
N ARG A 142 5.66 -25.44 6.48
CA ARG A 142 4.28 -25.71 6.07
C ARG A 142 3.45 -24.45 5.95
N TRP A 143 2.59 -24.43 4.94
CA TRP A 143 1.63 -23.37 4.67
C TRP A 143 0.24 -23.95 4.43
N GLU A 144 -0.75 -23.45 5.15
CA GLU A 144 -2.16 -23.65 4.82
C GLU A 144 -2.71 -22.38 4.19
N ILE A 145 -3.26 -22.48 2.97
CA ILE A 145 -3.76 -21.34 2.22
C ILE A 145 -5.26 -21.46 2.07
N TYR A 146 -6.01 -20.56 2.68
CA TYR A 146 -7.47 -20.50 2.56
C TYR A 146 -7.85 -19.51 1.48
N ILE A 147 -8.67 -19.93 0.52
CA ILE A 147 -9.10 -19.08 -0.60
C ILE A 147 -10.61 -18.89 -0.56
N ASP A 148 -11.03 -17.64 -0.70
CA ASP A 148 -12.41 -17.23 -0.94
C ASP A 148 -12.48 -16.11 -2.00
N GLU A 149 -13.67 -15.83 -2.51
CA GLU A 149 -13.89 -14.85 -3.54
C GLU A 149 -15.06 -13.90 -3.25
N THR A 150 -15.04 -12.75 -3.91
CA THR A 150 -16.20 -11.85 -3.95
C THR A 150 -16.46 -11.40 -5.39
N GLY A 151 -17.69 -10.99 -5.65
CA GLY A 151 -18.15 -10.69 -7.00
C GLY A 151 -18.61 -11.93 -7.76
N LYS A 152 -19.13 -11.69 -8.95
CA LYS A 152 -19.73 -12.72 -9.81
C LYS A 152 -19.17 -12.72 -11.24
N GLU A 153 -18.62 -11.59 -11.69
CA GLU A 153 -18.08 -11.45 -13.03
C GLU A 153 -16.57 -11.70 -13.04
N PHE A 154 -16.17 -12.89 -13.49
CA PHE A 154 -14.78 -13.29 -13.70
C PHE A 154 -14.44 -13.46 -15.20
N SER A 155 -15.34 -13.04 -16.10
CA SER A 155 -15.24 -13.23 -17.54
C SER A 155 -14.87 -11.92 -18.27
N ALA A 156 -14.87 -11.91 -19.61
CA ALA A 156 -14.65 -10.70 -20.42
C ALA A 156 -15.59 -9.53 -20.06
N GLN A 157 -16.75 -9.82 -19.48
CA GLN A 157 -17.70 -8.80 -19.00
C GLN A 157 -17.13 -7.95 -17.84
N ALA A 158 -16.15 -8.47 -17.10
CA ALA A 158 -15.45 -7.77 -16.04
C ALA A 158 -14.71 -6.52 -16.52
N GLN A 159 -14.23 -6.49 -17.77
CA GLN A 159 -13.47 -5.36 -18.33
C GLN A 159 -14.30 -4.07 -18.40
N ALA A 160 -15.60 -4.20 -18.65
CA ALA A 160 -16.52 -3.08 -18.75
C ALA A 160 -16.91 -2.52 -17.37
N LEU A 161 -16.57 -3.22 -16.28
CA LEU A 161 -16.90 -2.80 -14.92
C LEU A 161 -15.86 -1.83 -14.34
N ASN A 162 -16.31 -0.94 -13.47
CA ASN A 162 -15.40 -0.12 -12.67
C ASN A 162 -14.69 -0.98 -11.61
N GLU A 163 -13.46 -0.62 -11.23
CA GLU A 163 -12.73 -1.37 -10.20
C GLU A 163 -13.41 -1.35 -8.82
N THR A 164 -14.31 -0.39 -8.60
CA THR A 164 -15.11 -0.26 -7.38
C THR A 164 -16.45 -1.00 -7.46
N ASP A 165 -16.74 -1.67 -8.58
CA ASP A 165 -17.98 -2.41 -8.79
C ASP A 165 -18.01 -3.66 -7.89
N SER A 166 -19.14 -3.86 -7.19
CA SER A 166 -19.32 -4.98 -6.29
C SER A 166 -19.52 -6.32 -7.00
N THR A 167 -19.85 -6.30 -8.29
CA THR A 167 -20.03 -7.49 -9.13
C THR A 167 -18.72 -7.98 -9.75
N LEU A 168 -17.69 -7.12 -9.80
CA LEU A 168 -16.36 -7.46 -10.28
C LEU A 168 -15.72 -8.56 -9.43
N GLY A 169 -15.24 -9.61 -10.08
CA GLY A 169 -14.58 -10.75 -9.45
C GLY A 169 -13.26 -10.37 -8.77
N ARG A 170 -13.12 -10.79 -7.53
CA ARG A 170 -11.90 -10.67 -6.72
C ARG A 170 -11.66 -11.98 -6.01
N VAL A 171 -10.41 -12.42 -5.99
CA VAL A 171 -9.96 -13.63 -5.28
C VAL A 171 -9.04 -13.22 -4.14
N ILE A 172 -9.23 -13.82 -2.97
CA ILE A 172 -8.52 -13.49 -1.74
C ILE A 172 -7.97 -14.78 -1.15
N ALA A 173 -6.74 -14.75 -0.69
CA ALA A 173 -6.11 -15.80 0.09
C ALA A 173 -5.67 -15.31 1.46
N LEU A 174 -5.85 -16.18 2.45
CA LEU A 174 -5.24 -16.10 3.77
C LEU A 174 -4.21 -17.22 3.88
N ALA A 175 -2.93 -16.85 3.97
CA ALA A 175 -1.80 -17.77 4.11
C ALA A 175 -1.41 -17.92 5.58
N MET A 176 -1.44 -19.15 6.07
CA MET A 176 -1.17 -19.51 7.46
C MET A 176 0.13 -20.30 7.52
N PRO A 177 1.23 -19.74 8.07
CA PRO A 177 2.43 -20.53 8.37
C PRO A 177 2.15 -21.50 9.53
N GLU A 178 3.00 -22.51 9.71
CA GLU A 178 2.83 -23.54 10.76
C GLU A 178 2.80 -22.94 12.18
N SER A 179 3.53 -21.84 12.39
CA SER A 179 3.57 -21.11 13.66
C SER A 179 2.29 -20.30 13.96
N CYS A 180 1.49 -19.98 12.96
CA CYS A 180 0.33 -19.12 13.11
C CYS A 180 -0.92 -19.93 13.47
N THR A 181 -1.61 -19.53 14.52
CA THR A 181 -2.91 -20.10 14.90
C THR A 181 -3.90 -18.98 15.16
N LEU A 182 -4.99 -18.96 14.41
CA LEU A 182 -6.11 -18.06 14.67
C LEU A 182 -7.11 -18.69 15.66
N PRO A 183 -7.86 -17.87 16.41
CA PRO A 183 -9.00 -18.33 17.19
C PRO A 183 -9.99 -19.08 16.32
N GLY A 184 -10.52 -20.20 16.82
CA GLY A 184 -11.54 -20.96 16.10
C GLY A 184 -12.89 -20.22 16.11
N LEU A 185 -13.53 -20.14 14.94
CA LEU A 185 -14.90 -19.62 14.82
C LEU A 185 -15.85 -20.80 15.09
N GLY A 186 -16.47 -20.85 16.28
CA GLY A 186 -17.19 -22.05 16.77
C GLY A 186 -18.43 -22.51 15.98
N LYS A 187 -18.78 -21.85 14.86
CA LYS A 187 -19.85 -22.19 13.89
C LYS A 187 -19.47 -21.67 12.49
N SER A 188 -20.08 -22.21 11.41
CA SER A 188 -20.04 -21.58 10.07
C SER A 188 -20.27 -20.09 10.19
N THR A 189 -19.25 -19.30 9.88
CA THR A 189 -19.28 -17.85 10.06
C THR A 189 -19.29 -17.20 8.69
N HIS A 190 -20.41 -16.54 8.36
CA HIS A 190 -20.55 -15.79 7.11
C HIS A 190 -20.53 -14.28 7.38
N ALA A 191 -19.66 -13.55 6.68
CA ALA A 191 -19.43 -12.13 6.88
C ALA A 191 -20.68 -11.25 6.66
N THR A 192 -21.67 -11.75 5.92
CA THR A 192 -22.94 -11.04 5.71
C THR A 192 -23.89 -11.07 6.92
N GLU A 193 -23.61 -11.96 7.88
CA GLU A 193 -24.36 -12.19 9.12
C GLU A 193 -23.70 -11.56 10.35
N LEU A 194 -22.49 -10.99 10.18
CA LEU A 194 -21.71 -10.37 11.26
C LEU A 194 -22.06 -8.90 11.48
N THR A 195 -21.97 -8.46 12.74
CA THR A 195 -22.02 -7.03 13.08
C THR A 195 -20.71 -6.32 12.70
N TYR A 196 -20.71 -4.99 12.66
CA TYR A 196 -19.45 -4.26 12.42
C TYR A 196 -18.42 -4.47 13.54
N THR A 197 -18.87 -4.67 14.78
CA THR A 197 -18.01 -5.00 15.91
C THR A 197 -17.33 -6.36 15.72
N ASP A 198 -18.07 -7.38 15.27
CA ASP A 198 -17.51 -8.71 15.00
C ASP A 198 -16.49 -8.66 13.87
N ILE A 199 -16.82 -7.92 12.79
CA ILE A 199 -15.89 -7.69 11.67
C ILE A 199 -14.63 -6.99 12.16
N GLU A 200 -14.75 -5.89 12.92
CA GLU A 200 -13.61 -5.16 13.47
C GLU A 200 -12.72 -6.06 14.35
N ALA A 201 -13.31 -6.89 15.19
CA ALA A 201 -12.58 -7.83 16.03
C ALA A 201 -11.81 -8.88 15.22
N MET A 202 -12.40 -9.41 14.14
CA MET A 202 -11.74 -10.36 13.24
C MET A 202 -10.59 -9.70 12.47
N LEU A 203 -10.80 -8.49 11.93
CA LEU A 203 -9.75 -7.72 11.25
C LEU A 203 -8.59 -7.39 12.21
N HIS A 204 -8.91 -7.00 13.44
CA HIS A 204 -7.92 -6.74 14.48
C HIS A 204 -7.12 -7.99 14.85
N THR A 205 -7.79 -9.15 14.94
CA THR A 205 -7.14 -10.44 15.21
C THR A 205 -6.18 -10.80 14.09
N LEU A 206 -6.61 -10.69 12.84
CA LEU A 206 -5.75 -10.91 11.68
C LEU A 206 -4.53 -10.00 11.73
N ARG A 207 -4.73 -8.69 11.94
CA ARG A 207 -3.65 -7.69 12.00
C ARG A 207 -2.57 -8.00 13.04
N LYS A 208 -2.94 -8.67 14.14
CA LYS A 208 -2.02 -9.08 15.21
C LYS A 208 -1.40 -10.47 15.02
N SER A 209 -1.74 -11.16 13.93
CA SER A 209 -1.24 -12.50 13.62
C SER A 209 -0.16 -12.46 12.55
N ASP A 210 0.62 -13.53 12.47
CA ASP A 210 1.62 -13.75 11.41
C ASP A 210 1.00 -14.33 10.12
N ALA A 211 -0.32 -14.17 9.94
CA ALA A 211 -1.01 -14.62 8.75
C ALA A 211 -0.79 -13.64 7.59
N GLY A 212 -0.53 -14.20 6.42
CA GLY A 212 -0.33 -13.45 5.18
C GLY A 212 -1.63 -13.28 4.40
N ILE A 213 -1.75 -12.19 3.67
CA ILE A 213 -2.92 -11.88 2.85
C ILE A 213 -2.46 -11.54 1.44
N LEU A 214 -3.11 -12.15 0.45
CA LEU A 214 -3.00 -11.74 -0.94
C LEU A 214 -4.40 -11.71 -1.56
N GLY A 215 -4.79 -10.57 -2.11
CA GLY A 215 -5.99 -10.43 -2.91
C GLY A 215 -5.67 -9.86 -4.28
N ALA A 216 -6.42 -10.28 -5.29
CA ALA A 216 -6.29 -9.78 -6.65
C ALA A 216 -7.65 -9.42 -7.25
N THR A 217 -7.71 -8.24 -7.87
CA THR A 217 -8.86 -7.82 -8.70
C THR A 217 -8.64 -8.28 -10.14
N LEU A 218 -9.56 -9.07 -10.67
CA LEU A 218 -9.43 -9.70 -11.99
C LEU A 218 -10.25 -8.94 -13.03
N LYS A 219 -9.75 -7.79 -13.49
CA LYS A 219 -10.41 -6.96 -14.50
C LYS A 219 -9.78 -7.07 -15.89
N SER A 220 -8.46 -6.93 -15.97
CA SER A 220 -7.67 -6.86 -17.21
C SER A 220 -7.19 -8.22 -17.72
N ASP A 221 -7.46 -9.30 -16.99
CA ASP A 221 -6.98 -10.63 -17.32
C ASP A 221 -7.89 -11.31 -18.36
N LEU A 222 -7.43 -11.35 -19.61
CA LEU A 222 -8.14 -11.99 -20.72
C LEU A 222 -8.00 -13.52 -20.75
N HIS A 223 -7.11 -14.11 -19.95
CA HIS A 223 -6.80 -15.54 -20.01
C HIS A 223 -7.65 -16.39 -19.05
N SER A 224 -8.18 -15.77 -18.00
CA SER A 224 -9.03 -16.44 -17.02
C SER A 224 -10.49 -16.38 -17.47
N HIS A 225 -10.96 -17.42 -18.18
CA HIS A 225 -12.37 -17.51 -18.63
C HIS A 225 -13.30 -18.24 -17.64
N SER A 226 -12.78 -18.69 -16.49
CA SER A 226 -13.52 -19.46 -15.51
C SER A 226 -13.03 -19.22 -14.07
N TRP A 227 -13.88 -19.53 -13.10
CA TRP A 227 -13.54 -19.46 -11.67
C TRP A 227 -12.30 -20.29 -11.34
N ILE A 228 -12.19 -21.52 -11.86
CA ILE A 228 -11.03 -22.37 -11.58
C ILE A 228 -9.73 -21.79 -12.14
N ALA A 229 -9.76 -21.11 -13.30
CA ALA A 229 -8.58 -20.44 -13.84
C ALA A 229 -8.11 -19.29 -12.94
N ALA A 230 -9.05 -18.52 -12.38
CA ALA A 230 -8.75 -17.47 -11.41
C ALA A 230 -8.10 -18.02 -10.13
N ILE A 231 -8.60 -19.15 -9.61
CA ILE A 231 -8.04 -19.82 -8.43
C ILE A 231 -6.63 -20.35 -8.71
N VAL A 232 -6.42 -21.02 -9.85
CA VAL A 232 -5.10 -21.53 -10.26
C VAL A 232 -4.10 -20.38 -10.40
N LYS A 233 -4.53 -19.25 -10.96
CA LYS A 233 -3.69 -18.07 -11.10
C LYS A 233 -3.29 -17.46 -9.75
N LEU A 234 -4.24 -17.36 -8.82
CA LEU A 234 -3.96 -16.94 -7.45
C LEU A 234 -2.99 -17.91 -6.77
N ALA A 235 -3.21 -19.22 -6.88
CA ALA A 235 -2.31 -20.23 -6.33
C ALA A 235 -0.89 -20.10 -6.88
N ARG A 236 -0.75 -19.87 -8.20
CA ARG A 236 0.53 -19.60 -8.85
C ARG A 236 1.23 -18.36 -8.24
N TRP A 237 0.53 -17.22 -8.13
CA TRP A 237 1.12 -16.02 -7.54
C TRP A 237 1.55 -16.22 -6.09
N ILE A 238 0.75 -16.94 -5.30
CA ILE A 238 1.09 -17.26 -3.91
C ILE A 238 2.37 -18.08 -3.87
N LEU A 239 2.49 -19.13 -4.68
CA LEU A 239 3.70 -19.96 -4.74
C LEU A 239 4.94 -19.17 -5.19
N LEU A 240 4.79 -18.21 -6.09
CA LEU A 240 5.89 -17.34 -6.52
C LEU A 240 6.33 -16.34 -5.43
N MET A 241 5.39 -15.87 -4.62
CA MET A 241 5.62 -14.86 -3.58
C MET A 241 5.96 -15.44 -2.21
N LEU A 242 5.68 -16.72 -1.96
CA LEU A 242 5.88 -17.33 -0.65
C LEU A 242 7.38 -17.39 -0.29
N PRO A 243 7.74 -17.04 0.95
CA PRO A 243 9.07 -17.26 1.48
C PRO A 243 9.27 -18.76 1.70
N MET A 244 10.29 -19.32 1.08
CA MET A 244 10.62 -20.74 1.14
C MET A 244 12.10 -20.93 1.44
N ASP A 245 12.37 -21.82 2.39
CA ASP A 245 13.72 -22.26 2.72
C ASP A 245 13.68 -23.77 2.93
N GLY A 246 14.39 -24.51 2.07
CA GLY A 246 14.41 -25.97 2.07
C GLY A 246 13.06 -26.64 1.77
N GLN A 247 12.77 -27.74 2.47
CA GLN A 247 11.59 -28.55 2.21
C GLN A 247 10.31 -27.85 2.69
N THR A 248 9.42 -27.54 1.74
CA THR A 248 8.18 -26.80 2.02
C THR A 248 6.96 -27.58 1.55
N MET A 249 5.91 -27.63 2.37
CA MET A 249 4.60 -28.18 2.03
C MET A 249 3.53 -27.09 2.00
N VAL A 250 2.87 -26.91 0.86
CA VAL A 250 1.80 -25.92 0.68
C VAL A 250 0.49 -26.63 0.40
N THR A 251 -0.52 -26.39 1.24
CA THR A 251 -1.88 -26.93 1.09
C THR A 251 -2.87 -25.81 0.84
N PHE A 252 -3.46 -25.77 -0.35
CA PHE A 252 -4.57 -24.89 -0.69
C PHE A 252 -5.90 -25.53 -0.27
N LYS A 253 -6.71 -24.77 0.44
CA LYS A 253 -8.06 -25.08 0.90
C LYS A 253 -9.01 -24.08 0.25
N ILE A 254 -9.74 -24.54 -0.77
CA ILE A 254 -10.58 -23.71 -1.65
C ILE A 254 -12.05 -24.00 -1.33
N GLU A 255 -12.86 -22.97 -1.07
CA GLU A 255 -14.29 -23.16 -0.84
C GLU A 255 -14.98 -23.80 -2.06
N ASN A 256 -15.78 -24.83 -1.82
CA ASN A 256 -16.45 -25.55 -2.91
C ASN A 256 -17.65 -24.77 -3.49
N ARG A 257 -17.49 -24.26 -4.72
CA ARG A 257 -18.62 -23.87 -5.57
C ARG A 257 -19.19 -25.08 -6.32
N GLY A 258 -20.05 -25.86 -5.64
CA GLY A 258 -21.05 -26.88 -6.08
C GLY A 258 -20.92 -27.69 -7.38
N GLU A 259 -20.38 -27.12 -8.46
CA GLU A 259 -20.09 -27.68 -9.78
C GLU A 259 -18.84 -28.59 -9.80
N TYR A 260 -17.88 -28.37 -8.90
CA TYR A 260 -16.64 -29.15 -8.83
C TYR A 260 -16.72 -30.18 -7.69
N ARG A 261 -16.93 -31.46 -8.04
CA ARG A 261 -17.05 -32.57 -7.07
C ARG A 261 -15.94 -33.63 -7.16
N ASP A 262 -15.08 -33.56 -8.17
CA ASP A 262 -14.07 -34.59 -8.43
C ASP A 262 -12.65 -34.15 -8.00
N SER A 263 -12.08 -34.90 -7.07
CA SER A 263 -10.69 -34.78 -6.61
C SER A 263 -9.63 -35.01 -7.71
N ARG A 264 -9.95 -35.72 -8.80
CA ARG A 264 -9.00 -36.02 -9.88
C ARG A 264 -8.55 -34.77 -10.64
N SER A 265 -9.45 -33.80 -10.81
CA SER A 265 -9.15 -32.53 -11.48
C SER A 265 -8.14 -31.68 -10.71
N MET A 266 -8.12 -31.76 -9.38
CA MET A 266 -7.17 -31.01 -8.55
C MET A 266 -5.75 -31.55 -8.67
N LYS A 267 -5.60 -32.88 -8.73
CA LYS A 267 -4.28 -33.52 -8.83
C LYS A 267 -3.55 -33.18 -10.14
N ALA A 268 -4.27 -33.11 -11.26
CA ALA A 268 -3.68 -32.69 -12.53
C ALA A 268 -3.19 -31.23 -12.49
N LEU A 269 -3.90 -30.35 -11.77
CA LEU A 269 -3.49 -28.96 -11.55
C LEU A 269 -2.26 -28.86 -10.65
N GLU A 270 -2.18 -29.68 -9.58
CA GLU A 270 -1.01 -29.78 -8.71
C GLU A 270 0.26 -30.11 -9.52
N GLU A 271 0.20 -31.17 -10.33
CA GLU A 271 1.35 -31.63 -11.13
C GLU A 271 1.78 -30.59 -12.18
N THR A 272 0.81 -29.94 -12.83
CA THR A 272 1.09 -28.89 -13.83
C THR A 272 1.78 -27.68 -13.21
N LEU A 273 1.26 -27.18 -12.07
CA LEU A 273 1.85 -26.04 -11.37
C LEU A 273 3.26 -26.36 -10.85
N LEU A 274 3.47 -27.56 -10.30
CA LEU A 274 4.79 -27.98 -9.82
C LEU A 274 5.83 -28.08 -10.94
N ASP A 275 5.46 -28.63 -12.10
CA ASP A 275 6.35 -28.72 -13.25
C ASP A 275 6.75 -27.33 -13.77
N GLU A 276 5.79 -26.42 -13.90
CA GLU A 276 6.03 -25.04 -14.31
C GLU A 276 7.00 -24.32 -13.38
N LEU A 277 6.73 -24.36 -12.07
CA LEU A 277 7.57 -23.70 -11.06
C LEU A 277 9.00 -24.27 -11.04
N ARG A 278 9.15 -25.60 -11.13
CA ARG A 278 10.47 -26.25 -11.16
C ARG A 278 11.25 -25.93 -12.44
N ARG A 279 10.58 -25.65 -13.57
CA ARG A 279 11.26 -25.14 -14.77
C ARG A 279 11.73 -23.71 -14.60
N LEU A 280 10.94 -22.87 -13.93
CA LEU A 280 11.25 -21.46 -13.68
C LEU A 280 12.43 -21.28 -12.71
N ALA A 281 12.41 -21.95 -11.56
CA ALA A 281 13.51 -21.89 -10.58
C ALA A 281 13.76 -23.28 -9.96
N PRO A 282 14.57 -24.13 -10.62
CA PRO A 282 14.77 -25.52 -10.23
C PRO A 282 15.21 -25.69 -8.78
N GLU A 283 16.16 -24.87 -8.31
CA GLU A 283 16.70 -24.97 -6.95
C GLU A 283 15.67 -24.57 -5.89
N ARG A 284 14.97 -23.44 -6.10
CA ARG A 284 13.94 -22.93 -5.16
C ARG A 284 12.78 -23.90 -4.98
N PHE A 285 12.33 -24.55 -6.05
CA PHE A 285 11.12 -25.38 -6.06
C PHE A 285 11.40 -26.90 -6.06
N ALA A 286 12.67 -27.32 -5.96
CA ALA A 286 13.06 -28.74 -5.97
C ALA A 286 12.32 -29.56 -4.92
N THR A 287 12.20 -29.02 -3.71
CA THR A 287 11.63 -29.69 -2.53
C THR A 287 10.23 -29.22 -2.16
N LEU A 288 9.56 -28.48 -3.06
CA LEU A 288 8.18 -28.04 -2.87
C LEU A 288 7.22 -29.23 -3.06
N ASN A 289 6.32 -29.40 -2.09
CA ASN A 289 5.16 -30.30 -2.15
C ASN A 289 3.88 -29.49 -2.15
N LEU A 290 3.01 -29.72 -3.15
CA LEU A 290 1.78 -28.96 -3.35
C LEU A 290 0.56 -29.88 -3.20
N SER A 291 -0.48 -29.39 -2.51
CA SER A 291 -1.79 -30.05 -2.45
C SER A 291 -2.93 -29.03 -2.59
N LEU A 292 -3.91 -29.31 -3.43
CA LEU A 292 -5.13 -28.52 -3.65
C LEU A 292 -6.34 -29.34 -3.18
N LYS A 293 -7.12 -28.77 -2.25
CA LYS A 293 -8.30 -29.41 -1.66
C LYS A 293 -9.50 -28.49 -1.73
N LEU A 294 -10.65 -29.05 -2.10
CA LEU A 294 -11.95 -28.40 -1.92
C LEU A 294 -12.41 -28.61 -0.49
N ILE A 295 -12.83 -27.54 0.18
CA ILE A 295 -13.31 -27.55 1.58
C ILE A 295 -14.77 -27.12 1.66
N ASP A 296 -15.41 -27.55 2.75
CA ASP A 296 -16.75 -27.10 3.13
C ASP A 296 -16.69 -25.76 3.89
N LYS A 297 -17.85 -25.09 3.98
CA LYS A 297 -18.00 -23.77 4.62
C LYS A 297 -17.68 -23.74 6.12
N ASP A 298 -17.75 -24.90 6.76
CA ASP A 298 -17.50 -25.09 8.19
C ASP A 298 -16.00 -25.22 8.53
N GLU A 299 -15.11 -25.15 7.56
CA GLU A 299 -13.68 -25.23 7.79
C GLU A 299 -13.20 -24.09 8.72
N ARG A 300 -12.33 -24.45 9.67
CA ARG A 300 -11.96 -23.66 10.87
C ARG A 300 -11.67 -22.18 10.63
N TYR A 301 -11.02 -21.83 9.52
CA TYR A 301 -10.56 -20.47 9.22
C TYR A 301 -11.24 -19.82 8.01
N ASN A 302 -12.22 -20.50 7.39
CA ASN A 302 -12.89 -19.97 6.20
C ASN A 302 -13.59 -18.62 6.47
N GLY A 303 -14.19 -18.46 7.65
CA GLY A 303 -14.86 -17.20 8.02
C GLY A 303 -13.92 -15.99 8.06
N TYR A 304 -12.61 -16.16 8.28
CA TYR A 304 -11.68 -15.04 8.24
C TYR A 304 -11.44 -14.53 6.82
N VAL A 305 -11.23 -15.43 5.86
CA VAL A 305 -11.03 -15.04 4.45
C VAL A 305 -12.32 -14.46 3.85
N ASP A 306 -13.50 -14.97 4.22
CA ASP A 306 -14.80 -14.41 3.85
C ASP A 306 -14.99 -12.98 4.37
N VAL A 307 -14.56 -12.67 5.61
CA VAL A 307 -14.61 -11.29 6.12
C VAL A 307 -13.75 -10.34 5.29
N ILE A 308 -12.55 -10.76 4.88
CA ILE A 308 -11.67 -9.94 4.03
C ILE A 308 -12.33 -9.72 2.66
N ALA A 309 -12.77 -10.80 2.02
CA ALA A 309 -13.44 -10.77 0.71
C ALA A 309 -14.68 -9.86 0.75
N ASN A 310 -15.51 -10.02 1.77
CA ASN A 310 -16.72 -9.24 1.96
C ASN A 310 -16.42 -7.75 2.16
N CYS A 311 -15.46 -7.40 3.01
CA CYS A 311 -15.07 -6.01 3.22
C CYS A 311 -14.53 -5.35 1.94
N TRP A 312 -13.75 -6.09 1.15
CA TRP A 312 -13.15 -5.57 -0.08
C TRP A 312 -14.17 -5.38 -1.20
N GLY A 313 -15.10 -6.33 -1.38
CA GLY A 313 -16.15 -6.27 -2.40
C GLY A 313 -17.37 -5.42 -2.02
N SER A 314 -17.48 -4.95 -0.77
CA SER A 314 -18.67 -4.25 -0.30
C SER A 314 -18.77 -2.81 -0.80
N SER A 315 -20.00 -2.35 -1.04
CA SER A 315 -20.32 -0.92 -1.24
C SER A 315 -20.50 -0.16 0.08
N ASP A 316 -20.49 -0.84 1.22
CA ASP A 316 -20.68 -0.28 2.56
C ASP A 316 -19.51 0.61 2.99
N LYS A 317 -19.79 1.88 3.28
CA LYS A 317 -18.77 2.87 3.68
C LYS A 317 -18.05 2.50 4.97
N THR A 318 -18.73 1.86 5.93
CA THR A 318 -18.12 1.46 7.21
C THR A 318 -17.14 0.32 6.99
N LYS A 319 -17.52 -0.69 6.20
CA LYS A 319 -16.63 -1.81 5.85
C LYS A 319 -15.40 -1.34 5.07
N LYS A 320 -15.57 -0.41 4.14
CA LYS A 320 -14.45 0.23 3.42
C LYS A 320 -13.52 0.99 4.37
N LYS A 321 -14.07 1.76 5.32
CA LYS A 321 -13.26 2.46 6.32
C LYS A 321 -12.49 1.48 7.20
N LEU A 322 -13.12 0.40 7.67
CA LEU A 322 -12.45 -0.66 8.43
C LEU A 322 -11.31 -1.31 7.63
N LEU A 323 -11.56 -1.65 6.36
CA LEU A 323 -10.53 -2.20 5.48
C LEU A 323 -9.38 -1.22 5.24
N ASN A 324 -9.65 0.07 5.09
CA ASN A 324 -8.59 1.06 4.93
C ASN A 324 -7.74 1.22 6.21
N ARG A 325 -8.32 0.98 7.40
CA ARG A 325 -7.56 0.98 8.66
C ARG A 325 -6.57 -0.18 8.73
N THR A 326 -6.82 -1.29 8.04
CA THR A 326 -5.88 -2.42 8.03
C THR A 326 -4.64 -2.16 7.18
N GLY A 327 -4.63 -1.18 6.27
CA GLY A 327 -3.48 -0.94 5.38
C GLY A 327 -3.30 -1.98 4.27
N TRP A 328 -4.21 -2.94 4.11
CA TRP A 328 -4.11 -3.97 3.07
C TRP A 328 -4.31 -3.48 1.63
N PRO A 329 -5.23 -2.57 1.32
CA PRO A 329 -5.40 -2.06 -0.06
C PRO A 329 -4.10 -1.49 -0.62
N GLY A 330 -3.68 -1.95 -1.80
CA GLY A 330 -2.44 -1.51 -2.46
C GLY A 330 -1.17 -2.24 -2.00
N HIS A 331 -1.21 -2.98 -0.89
CA HIS A 331 -0.07 -3.75 -0.38
C HIS A 331 -0.30 -5.26 -0.38
N CYS A 332 -1.44 -5.69 0.17
CA CYS A 332 -1.86 -7.09 0.22
C CYS A 332 -3.03 -7.35 -0.75
N LEU A 333 -3.92 -6.37 -0.92
CA LEU A 333 -5.05 -6.43 -1.85
C LEU A 333 -4.73 -5.59 -3.08
N LEU A 334 -4.29 -6.25 -4.14
CA LEU A 334 -3.70 -5.64 -5.32
C LEU A 334 -4.77 -5.25 -6.35
N GLN A 335 -4.53 -4.11 -7.01
CA GLN A 335 -5.34 -3.64 -8.12
C GLN A 335 -5.00 -4.36 -9.40
N SER A 336 -5.87 -4.25 -10.40
CA SER A 336 -5.78 -4.99 -11.66
C SER A 336 -4.47 -4.72 -12.41
N THR A 337 -3.96 -3.50 -12.32
CA THR A 337 -2.71 -3.07 -12.97
C THR A 337 -1.48 -3.68 -12.30
N ASP A 338 -1.43 -3.66 -10.96
CA ASP A 338 -0.30 -4.21 -10.21
C ASP A 338 -0.18 -5.72 -10.44
N VAL A 339 -1.32 -6.41 -10.39
CA VAL A 339 -1.40 -7.86 -10.63
C VAL A 339 -0.96 -8.21 -12.06
N ALA A 340 -1.42 -7.44 -13.05
CA ALA A 340 -1.07 -7.69 -14.45
C ALA A 340 0.43 -7.47 -14.72
N GLU A 341 1.03 -6.45 -14.09
CA GLU A 341 2.46 -6.18 -14.20
C GLU A 341 3.28 -7.30 -13.55
N ILE A 342 2.96 -7.68 -12.32
CA ILE A 342 3.62 -8.77 -11.59
C ILE A 342 3.52 -10.09 -12.38
N ASP A 343 2.33 -10.44 -12.86
CA ASP A 343 2.08 -11.65 -13.64
C ASP A 343 2.86 -11.67 -14.96
N ARG A 344 3.00 -10.52 -15.63
CA ARG A 344 3.83 -10.37 -16.83
C ARG A 344 5.31 -10.59 -16.50
N LEU A 345 5.83 -9.93 -15.46
CA LEU A 345 7.24 -10.04 -15.07
C LEU A 345 7.61 -11.48 -14.69
N TYR A 346 6.78 -12.18 -13.93
CA TYR A 346 7.05 -13.58 -13.57
C TYR A 346 7.02 -14.52 -14.78
N ARG A 347 6.13 -14.31 -15.75
CA ARG A 347 6.09 -15.12 -16.98
C ARG A 347 7.32 -14.90 -17.85
N GLU A 348 7.75 -13.65 -17.99
CA GLU A 348 8.91 -13.34 -18.84
C GLU A 348 10.24 -13.75 -18.19
N ALA A 349 10.28 -13.84 -16.85
CA ALA A 349 11.42 -14.38 -16.10
C ALA A 349 11.71 -15.87 -16.38
N GLU A 350 10.78 -16.61 -16.99
CA GLU A 350 10.96 -18.04 -17.37
C GLU A 350 11.91 -18.22 -18.57
N SER A 351 12.28 -17.15 -19.27
CA SER A 351 13.05 -17.18 -20.52
C SER A 351 14.42 -16.48 -20.39
N ASP A 352 15.25 -16.52 -21.45
CA ASP A 352 16.45 -15.67 -21.52
C ASP A 352 16.02 -14.19 -21.42
N LEU A 353 16.17 -13.65 -20.22
CA LEU A 353 15.61 -12.36 -19.82
C LEU A 353 16.07 -11.24 -20.76
N ASP A 354 15.15 -10.69 -21.54
CA ASP A 354 15.49 -9.59 -22.43
C ASP A 354 15.80 -8.32 -21.63
N PRO A 355 16.53 -7.34 -22.22
CA PRO A 355 16.96 -6.17 -21.48
C PRO A 355 15.82 -5.30 -20.96
N ALA A 356 14.71 -5.18 -21.70
CA ALA A 356 13.59 -4.34 -21.28
C ALA A 356 12.89 -4.92 -20.06
N THR A 357 12.71 -6.25 -20.04
CA THR A 357 12.15 -6.95 -18.88
C THR A 357 13.12 -6.98 -17.71
N TRP A 358 14.41 -7.19 -17.95
CA TRP A 358 15.44 -7.04 -16.91
C TRP A 358 15.36 -5.68 -16.21
N PHE A 359 15.27 -4.58 -16.96
CA PHE A 359 15.15 -3.25 -16.37
C PHE A 359 13.83 -3.08 -15.60
N ALA A 360 12.74 -3.66 -16.09
CA ALA A 360 11.44 -3.65 -15.39
C ALA A 360 11.48 -4.45 -14.08
N ILE A 361 12.17 -5.60 -14.03
CA ILE A 361 12.42 -6.34 -12.80
C ILE A 361 13.26 -5.50 -11.84
N CYS A 362 14.38 -4.91 -12.29
CA CYS A 362 15.17 -4.00 -11.47
C CYS A 362 14.32 -2.85 -10.91
N THR A 363 13.37 -2.33 -11.68
CA THR A 363 12.42 -1.31 -11.22
C THR A 363 11.53 -1.85 -10.11
N HIS A 364 10.98 -3.06 -10.28
CA HIS A 364 10.05 -3.70 -9.35
C HIS A 364 10.69 -4.11 -8.02
N LEU A 365 12.02 -4.30 -7.96
CA LEU A 365 12.73 -4.73 -6.75
C LEU A 365 12.49 -3.87 -5.50
N THR A 366 12.05 -2.61 -5.62
CA THR A 366 11.69 -1.80 -4.44
C THR A 366 10.52 -2.34 -3.65
N LYS A 367 9.69 -3.16 -4.30
CA LYS A 367 8.50 -3.78 -3.72
C LYS A 367 8.75 -5.23 -3.35
N GLU A 368 10.00 -5.70 -3.42
CA GLU A 368 10.35 -7.11 -3.26
C GLU A 368 11.36 -7.30 -2.12
N PRO A 369 11.17 -8.30 -1.26
CA PRO A 369 12.15 -8.65 -0.25
C PRO A 369 13.38 -9.30 -0.90
N GLY A 370 14.52 -9.27 -0.21
CA GLY A 370 15.78 -9.82 -0.72
C GLY A 370 15.76 -11.32 -1.05
N HIS A 371 14.80 -12.07 -0.53
CA HIS A 371 14.60 -13.50 -0.79
C HIS A 371 13.55 -13.78 -1.89
N SER A 372 13.11 -12.77 -2.64
CA SER A 372 12.13 -12.96 -3.72
C SER A 372 12.74 -13.70 -4.91
N LEU A 373 11.88 -14.34 -5.70
CA LEU A 373 12.30 -15.01 -6.93
C LEU A 373 13.03 -14.07 -7.90
N PHE A 374 12.66 -12.78 -7.94
CA PHE A 374 13.33 -11.83 -8.82
C PHE A 374 14.81 -11.60 -8.43
N HIS A 375 15.15 -11.68 -7.15
CA HIS A 375 16.55 -11.66 -6.73
C HIS A 375 17.30 -12.90 -7.20
N ASP A 376 16.70 -14.09 -7.10
CA ASP A 376 17.30 -15.35 -7.57
C ASP A 376 17.55 -15.30 -9.09
N VAL A 377 16.56 -14.89 -9.86
CA VAL A 377 16.64 -14.76 -11.33
C VAL A 377 17.74 -13.76 -11.73
N LEU A 378 17.81 -12.61 -11.07
CA LEU A 378 18.82 -11.59 -11.37
C LEU A 378 20.23 -12.03 -10.93
N ALA A 379 20.38 -12.78 -9.85
CA ALA A 379 21.66 -13.33 -9.41
C ALA A 379 22.19 -14.38 -10.40
N LEU A 380 21.34 -15.31 -10.83
CA LEU A 380 21.69 -16.31 -11.83
C LEU A 380 22.09 -15.68 -13.17
N LEU A 381 21.32 -14.68 -13.62
CA LEU A 381 21.68 -13.90 -14.81
C LEU A 381 23.00 -13.16 -14.62
N GLY A 382 23.24 -12.60 -13.43
CA GLY A 382 24.46 -11.87 -13.09
C GLY A 382 25.72 -12.74 -13.15
N GLU A 383 25.66 -13.96 -12.65
CA GLU A 383 26.80 -14.89 -12.75
C GLU A 383 27.10 -15.27 -14.21
N ARG A 384 26.08 -15.38 -15.06
CA ARG A 384 26.27 -15.56 -16.51
C ARG A 384 26.95 -14.32 -17.14
N THR A 385 26.54 -13.11 -16.79
CA THR A 385 27.11 -11.88 -17.37
C THR A 385 28.54 -11.60 -16.96
N ARG A 386 28.98 -12.04 -15.77
CA ARG A 386 30.39 -11.98 -15.36
C ARG A 386 31.34 -12.69 -16.31
N CYS A 387 30.87 -13.79 -16.92
CA CYS A 387 31.65 -14.59 -17.87
C CYS A 387 31.40 -14.21 -19.34
N ASP A 388 30.37 -13.41 -19.64
CA ASP A 388 29.98 -13.01 -21.00
C ASP A 388 29.88 -11.49 -21.14
N ALA A 389 30.97 -10.90 -21.68
CA ALA A 389 31.03 -9.46 -21.92
C ALA A 389 30.06 -8.95 -22.98
N ALA A 390 29.63 -9.78 -23.93
CA ALA A 390 28.63 -9.37 -24.93
C ALA A 390 27.25 -9.26 -24.28
N LEU A 391 26.91 -10.21 -23.42
CA LEU A 391 25.67 -10.19 -22.65
C LEU A 391 25.62 -9.01 -21.66
N TRP A 392 26.71 -8.74 -20.93
CA TRP A 392 26.79 -7.56 -20.06
C TRP A 392 26.58 -6.24 -20.85
N ARG A 393 27.22 -6.11 -22.01
CA ARG A 393 27.05 -4.93 -22.89
C ARG A 393 25.62 -4.76 -23.41
N LYS A 394 24.88 -5.85 -23.59
CA LYS A 394 23.47 -5.83 -24.00
C LYS A 394 22.60 -5.12 -22.96
N TYR A 395 22.79 -5.41 -21.67
CA TYR A 395 22.06 -4.74 -20.58
C TYR A 395 22.55 -3.30 -20.35
N LEU A 396 23.85 -3.03 -20.50
CA LEU A 396 24.37 -1.66 -20.49
C LEU A 396 23.75 -0.81 -21.61
N ALA A 397 23.56 -1.38 -22.81
CA ALA A 397 22.92 -0.69 -23.92
C ALA A 397 21.46 -0.31 -23.62
N GLU A 398 20.73 -1.17 -22.90
CA GLU A 398 19.37 -0.85 -22.45
C GLU A 398 19.36 0.31 -21.46
N VAL A 399 20.27 0.35 -20.49
CA VAL A 399 20.39 1.50 -19.58
C VAL A 399 20.63 2.79 -20.36
N ARG A 400 21.56 2.77 -21.32
CA ARG A 400 21.83 3.92 -22.21
C ARG A 400 20.60 4.31 -23.02
N TYR A 401 19.84 3.33 -23.54
CA TYR A 401 18.60 3.57 -24.26
C TYR A 401 17.54 4.27 -23.38
N ARG A 402 17.34 3.79 -22.14
CA ARG A 402 16.39 4.38 -21.18
C ARG A 402 16.76 5.81 -20.83
N ILE A 403 18.05 6.09 -20.62
CA ILE A 403 18.56 7.43 -20.37
C ILE A 403 18.28 8.36 -21.56
N ALA A 404 18.66 7.95 -22.77
CA ALA A 404 18.48 8.75 -23.98
C ALA A 404 17.01 9.11 -24.25
N HIS A 405 16.07 8.24 -23.84
CA HIS A 405 14.63 8.43 -24.04
C HIS A 405 13.89 8.90 -22.78
N LYS A 406 14.59 9.21 -21.68
CA LYS A 406 14.02 9.62 -20.38
C LYS A 406 12.93 8.66 -19.86
N ARG A 407 13.16 7.35 -20.01
CA ARG A 407 12.22 6.28 -19.60
C ARG A 407 12.67 5.56 -18.33
N PHE A 408 12.93 6.31 -17.26
CA PHE A 408 13.39 5.77 -15.98
C PHE A 408 13.04 6.72 -14.83
N ASP A 409 13.03 6.20 -13.61
CA ASP A 409 13.14 6.98 -12.37
C ASP A 409 14.54 6.77 -11.76
N ALA A 410 14.98 7.69 -10.90
CA ALA A 410 16.33 7.64 -10.33
C ALA A 410 16.61 6.33 -9.56
N GLY A 411 15.60 5.77 -8.90
CA GLY A 411 15.73 4.51 -8.16
C GLY A 411 15.91 3.32 -9.09
N SER A 412 15.08 3.18 -10.12
CA SER A 412 15.22 2.09 -11.10
C SER A 412 16.57 2.12 -11.81
N LEU A 413 17.02 3.31 -12.21
CA LEU A 413 18.34 3.48 -12.81
C LEU A 413 19.47 3.09 -11.83
N GLY A 414 19.40 3.55 -10.57
CA GLY A 414 20.39 3.21 -9.54
C GLY A 414 20.50 1.69 -9.31
N ARG A 415 19.37 0.97 -9.24
CA ARG A 415 19.34 -0.49 -9.07
C ARG A 415 19.91 -1.23 -10.28
N ALA A 416 19.52 -0.82 -11.49
CA ALA A 416 20.03 -1.41 -12.72
C ALA A 416 21.55 -1.21 -12.88
N LEU A 417 22.06 -0.02 -12.57
CA LEU A 417 23.50 0.27 -12.58
C LEU A 417 24.26 -0.50 -11.50
N THR A 418 23.71 -0.58 -10.28
CA THR A 418 24.31 -1.39 -9.19
C THR A 418 24.42 -2.86 -9.59
N TRP A 419 23.39 -3.41 -10.25
CA TRP A 419 23.46 -4.77 -10.79
C TRP A 419 24.57 -4.91 -11.84
N LEU A 420 24.69 -3.96 -12.78
CA LEU A 420 25.75 -3.98 -13.80
C LEU A 420 27.15 -3.89 -13.18
N ASP A 421 27.32 -3.11 -12.12
CA ASP A 421 28.59 -2.99 -11.40
C ASP A 421 28.92 -4.28 -10.64
N ASN A 422 27.96 -4.87 -9.93
CA ASN A 422 28.18 -6.12 -9.20
C ASN A 422 28.52 -7.31 -10.10
N TYR A 423 28.04 -7.31 -11.35
CA TYR A 423 28.17 -8.42 -12.29
C TYR A 423 28.95 -8.06 -13.57
N HIS A 424 29.87 -7.08 -13.49
CA HIS A 424 30.72 -6.76 -14.64
C HIS A 424 31.79 -7.85 -14.88
N PRO A 425 32.12 -8.16 -16.15
CA PRO A 425 33.33 -8.92 -16.49
C PRO A 425 34.59 -8.19 -16.01
N SER A 426 35.66 -8.90 -15.66
CA SER A 426 36.89 -8.31 -15.10
C SER A 426 37.53 -7.22 -15.97
N SER A 427 37.34 -7.26 -17.29
CA SER A 427 37.86 -6.29 -18.26
C SER A 427 36.90 -5.13 -18.57
N ALA A 428 35.68 -5.13 -18.02
CA ALA A 428 34.66 -4.13 -18.26
C ALA A 428 34.50 -3.22 -17.03
N ARG A 429 34.15 -1.95 -17.28
CA ARG A 429 33.80 -0.97 -16.26
C ARG A 429 32.64 -0.12 -16.76
N LEU A 430 31.88 0.44 -15.83
CA LEU A 430 30.90 1.46 -16.19
C LEU A 430 31.62 2.71 -16.74
N PRO A 431 31.07 3.37 -17.78
CA PRO A 431 31.50 4.70 -18.18
C PRO A 431 31.38 5.69 -17.01
N GLY A 432 32.29 6.67 -16.93
CA GLY A 432 32.38 7.61 -15.80
C GLY A 432 31.04 8.28 -15.44
N LEU A 433 30.31 8.80 -16.43
CA LEU A 433 28.99 9.41 -16.19
C LEU A 433 27.99 8.44 -15.56
N LEU A 434 27.94 7.18 -16.01
CA LEU A 434 27.04 6.18 -15.44
C LEU A 434 27.48 5.76 -14.03
N GLU A 435 28.79 5.71 -13.78
CA GLU A 435 29.33 5.48 -12.43
C GLU A 435 28.94 6.62 -11.48
N LEU A 436 29.06 7.89 -11.91
CA LEU A 436 28.60 9.04 -11.13
C LEU A 436 27.10 8.97 -10.86
N GLN A 437 26.28 8.68 -11.87
CA GLN A 437 24.83 8.58 -11.70
C GLN A 437 24.43 7.47 -10.72
N MET A 438 25.12 6.31 -10.76
CA MET A 438 24.93 5.22 -9.81
C MET A 438 25.27 5.65 -8.39
N LYS A 439 26.51 6.11 -8.16
CA LYS A 439 26.99 6.51 -6.83
C LYS A 439 26.18 7.66 -6.26
N SER A 440 25.81 8.62 -7.10
CA SER A 440 24.96 9.75 -6.74
C SER A 440 23.54 9.31 -6.39
N ALA A 441 22.98 8.28 -7.04
CA ALA A 441 21.67 7.72 -6.70
C ALA A 441 21.71 6.94 -5.37
N GLN A 442 22.78 6.18 -5.13
CA GLN A 442 23.01 5.50 -3.86
C GLN A 442 23.13 6.51 -2.70
N LEU A 443 23.88 7.60 -2.90
CA LEU A 443 23.99 8.68 -1.93
C LEU A 443 22.63 9.38 -1.69
N ALA A 444 21.83 9.61 -2.73
CA ALA A 444 20.48 10.14 -2.56
C ALA A 444 19.58 9.20 -1.73
N GLY A 445 19.68 7.89 -1.94
CA GLY A 445 18.99 6.88 -1.14
C GLY A 445 19.42 6.91 0.33
N ALA A 446 20.72 6.93 0.59
CA ALA A 446 21.27 7.07 1.94
C ALA A 446 20.80 8.37 2.61
N ASN A 447 20.81 9.48 1.88
CA ASN A 447 20.33 10.78 2.37
C ASN A 447 18.86 10.75 2.80
N HIS A 448 18.00 10.05 2.04
CA HIS A 448 16.57 9.91 2.39
C HIS A 448 16.35 9.13 3.70
N LEU A 449 17.27 8.24 4.05
CA LEU A 449 17.26 7.48 5.31
C LEU A 449 18.00 8.21 6.44
N GLY A 450 18.53 9.42 6.20
CA GLY A 450 19.35 10.16 7.16
C GLY A 450 20.72 9.52 7.42
N GLN A 451 21.16 8.60 6.55
CA GLN A 451 22.47 7.96 6.63
C GLN A 451 23.55 8.93 6.13
N CYS A 452 24.74 8.84 6.72
CA CYS A 452 25.92 9.58 6.29
C CYS A 452 27.13 8.65 6.27
N ASP A 453 27.66 8.39 5.07
CA ASP A 453 28.88 7.62 4.86
C ASP A 453 29.94 8.52 4.20
N VAL A 454 30.97 8.87 4.98
CA VAL A 454 32.06 9.73 4.53
C VAL A 454 32.83 9.12 3.36
N GLN A 455 32.98 7.80 3.31
CA GLN A 455 33.66 7.12 2.21
C GLN A 455 32.82 7.20 0.92
N GLN A 456 31.51 6.99 1.03
CA GLN A 456 30.60 7.16 -0.11
C GLN A 456 30.61 8.61 -0.62
N VAL A 457 30.55 9.60 0.27
CA VAL A 457 30.65 11.03 -0.06
C VAL A 457 31.94 11.33 -0.80
N ALA A 458 33.09 10.85 -0.31
CA ALA A 458 34.39 11.06 -0.95
C ALA A 458 34.45 10.47 -2.37
N GLN A 459 33.86 9.28 -2.57
CA GLN A 459 33.78 8.65 -3.89
C GLN A 459 32.91 9.43 -4.87
N VAL A 460 31.74 9.92 -4.43
CA VAL A 460 30.85 10.75 -5.25
C VAL A 460 31.54 12.08 -5.60
N MET A 461 32.23 12.69 -4.63
CA MET A 461 32.95 13.95 -4.85
C MET A 461 34.09 13.77 -5.86
N ALA A 462 34.88 12.71 -5.76
CA ALA A 462 35.94 12.40 -6.72
C ALA A 462 35.38 12.20 -8.14
N ALA A 463 34.28 11.44 -8.27
CA ALA A 463 33.63 11.23 -9.56
C ALA A 463 33.03 12.53 -10.14
N ALA A 464 32.40 13.35 -9.31
CA ALA A 464 31.85 14.65 -9.73
C ALA A 464 32.94 15.61 -10.21
N ASN A 465 34.08 15.67 -9.51
CA ASN A 465 35.22 16.49 -9.92
C ASN A 465 35.82 16.02 -11.24
N ALA A 466 35.98 14.70 -11.43
CA ALA A 466 36.51 14.15 -12.68
C ALA A 466 35.60 14.44 -13.88
N LEU A 467 34.29 14.58 -13.66
CA LEU A 467 33.30 14.83 -14.70
C LEU A 467 32.84 16.28 -14.79
N LYS A 468 33.49 17.21 -14.07
CA LYS A 468 33.10 18.63 -14.07
C LYS A 468 33.13 19.23 -15.48
N GLU A 469 34.09 18.82 -16.32
CA GLU A 469 34.21 19.30 -17.70
C GLU A 469 33.42 18.44 -18.71
N GLU A 470 33.19 17.16 -18.42
CA GLU A 470 32.49 16.24 -19.33
C GLU A 470 30.96 16.26 -19.17
N SER A 471 30.46 16.41 -17.93
CA SER A 471 29.04 16.43 -17.59
C SER A 471 28.78 17.32 -16.37
N ALA A 472 29.05 18.63 -16.53
CA ALA A 472 28.93 19.64 -15.47
C ALA A 472 27.57 19.62 -14.75
N HIS A 473 26.49 19.35 -15.48
CA HIS A 473 25.14 19.28 -14.92
C HIS A 473 24.99 18.16 -13.87
N ASP A 474 25.34 16.91 -14.21
CA ASP A 474 25.30 15.76 -13.30
C ASP A 474 26.29 15.92 -12.13
N ALA A 475 27.48 16.48 -12.41
CA ALA A 475 28.48 16.76 -11.39
C ALA A 475 27.97 17.78 -10.35
N CYS A 476 27.27 18.82 -10.80
CA CYS A 476 26.63 19.79 -9.92
C CYS A 476 25.48 19.16 -9.10
N GLU A 477 24.67 18.27 -9.70
CA GLU A 477 23.62 17.55 -8.94
C GLU A 477 24.22 16.65 -7.86
N ALA A 478 25.33 15.98 -8.14
CA ALA A 478 26.06 15.19 -7.16
C ALA A 478 26.60 16.07 -6.01
N ALA A 479 27.09 17.28 -6.32
CA ALA A 479 27.52 18.24 -5.30
C ALA A 479 26.38 18.65 -4.35
N LEU A 480 25.19 18.90 -4.88
CA LEU A 480 24.00 19.18 -4.07
C LEU A 480 23.66 18.02 -3.11
N ARG A 481 23.81 16.77 -3.56
CA ARG A 481 23.56 15.58 -2.72
C ARG A 481 24.64 15.38 -1.65
N ILE A 482 25.88 15.74 -1.94
CA ILE A 482 26.97 15.77 -0.94
C ILE A 482 26.64 16.75 0.18
N ALA A 483 26.13 17.94 -0.15
CA ALA A 483 25.72 18.91 0.86
C ALA A 483 24.60 18.35 1.77
N ILE A 484 23.62 17.64 1.21
CA ILE A 484 22.58 16.99 2.01
C ILE A 484 23.19 15.91 2.94
N SER A 485 24.13 15.11 2.45
CA SER A 485 24.80 14.11 3.30
C SER A 485 25.57 14.75 4.46
N ALA A 486 26.23 15.88 4.21
CA ALA A 486 26.91 16.65 5.27
C ALA A 486 25.89 17.13 6.32
N THR A 487 24.73 17.64 5.90
CA THR A 487 23.68 18.08 6.83
C THR A 487 23.12 16.95 7.69
N ASN A 488 22.98 15.73 7.15
CA ASN A 488 22.59 14.54 7.92
C ASN A 488 23.64 14.16 8.97
N GLY A 489 24.92 14.45 8.71
CA GLY A 489 26.02 14.30 9.65
C GLY A 489 26.21 15.46 10.63
N PHE A 490 25.27 16.42 10.69
CA PHE A 490 25.39 17.67 11.47
C PHE A 490 26.61 18.54 11.06
N ASP A 491 27.11 18.37 9.84
CA ASP A 491 28.17 19.18 9.27
C ASP A 491 27.57 20.21 8.31
N PHE A 492 27.51 21.46 8.78
CA PHE A 492 26.95 22.57 8.03
C PHE A 492 28.02 23.43 7.33
N THR A 493 29.30 23.06 7.40
CA THR A 493 30.41 23.92 6.96
C THR A 493 31.21 23.28 5.84
N SER A 494 31.50 21.97 5.90
CA SER A 494 32.47 21.36 4.97
C SER A 494 32.01 21.37 3.51
N ALA A 495 30.71 21.35 3.26
CA ALA A 495 30.18 21.41 1.90
C ALA A 495 30.14 22.84 1.31
N VAL A 496 30.23 23.89 2.14
CA VAL A 496 30.06 25.30 1.70
C VAL A 496 31.06 25.67 0.60
N PRO A 497 32.39 25.49 0.74
CA PRO A 497 33.33 25.90 -0.29
C PRO A 497 33.09 25.17 -1.62
N PHE A 498 32.64 23.92 -1.55
CA PHE A 498 32.35 23.11 -2.73
C PHE A 498 31.09 23.60 -3.46
N ILE A 499 30.07 24.04 -2.74
CA ILE A 499 28.85 24.64 -3.32
C ILE A 499 29.13 26.04 -3.87
N GLU A 500 29.94 26.85 -3.17
CA GLU A 500 30.34 28.18 -3.63
C GLU A 500 31.16 28.13 -4.92
N ASP A 501 32.08 27.17 -5.06
CA ASP A 501 32.84 26.96 -6.31
C ASP A 501 31.91 26.79 -7.52
N TRP A 502 30.80 26.06 -7.37
CA TRP A 502 29.80 25.92 -8.43
C TRP A 502 29.04 27.22 -8.75
N LEU A 503 28.79 28.07 -7.76
CA LEU A 503 28.16 29.38 -7.96
C LEU A 503 29.09 30.40 -8.63
N THR A 504 30.41 30.20 -8.58
CA THR A 504 31.36 31.03 -9.35
C THR A 504 31.33 30.73 -10.84
N GLN A 505 30.77 29.58 -11.25
CA GLN A 505 30.67 29.20 -12.65
C GLN A 505 29.54 29.98 -13.36
N PRO A 506 29.67 30.26 -14.67
CA PRO A 506 28.57 30.84 -15.44
C PRO A 506 27.31 29.98 -15.32
N ILE A 507 26.12 30.59 -15.16
CA ILE A 507 24.83 29.89 -15.00
C ILE A 507 24.61 28.79 -16.06
N ALA A 508 25.11 28.99 -17.28
CA ALA A 508 25.01 28.02 -18.37
C ALA A 508 25.74 26.68 -18.10
N VAL A 509 26.72 26.64 -17.19
CA VAL A 509 27.52 25.46 -16.86
C VAL A 509 26.72 24.46 -16.01
N PRO A 510 26.25 24.79 -14.78
CA PRO A 510 25.37 23.89 -14.02
C PRO A 510 23.94 23.86 -14.58
N GLY A 511 23.55 24.90 -15.32
CA GLY A 511 22.17 25.18 -15.73
C GLY A 511 21.39 25.95 -14.65
N ARG A 512 20.42 26.75 -15.09
CA ARG A 512 19.68 27.68 -14.19
C ARG A 512 18.97 26.99 -13.04
N LEU A 513 18.39 25.81 -13.29
CA LEU A 513 17.75 25.02 -12.24
C LEU A 513 18.72 24.69 -11.11
N ASN A 514 19.88 24.13 -11.45
CA ASN A 514 20.89 23.78 -10.45
C ASN A 514 21.50 25.02 -9.81
N HIS A 515 21.66 26.11 -10.56
CA HIS A 515 22.08 27.38 -9.99
C HIS A 515 21.12 27.89 -8.90
N GLY A 516 19.80 27.78 -9.12
CA GLY A 516 18.79 28.07 -8.09
C GLY A 516 18.88 27.12 -6.90
N LYS A 517 19.08 25.82 -7.13
CA LYS A 517 19.25 24.81 -6.05
C LYS A 517 20.52 25.05 -5.23
N LEU A 518 21.62 25.49 -5.83
CA LEU A 518 22.87 25.85 -5.13
C LEU A 518 22.62 26.99 -4.15
N HIS A 519 21.94 28.07 -4.58
CA HIS A 519 21.53 29.14 -3.68
C HIS A 519 20.59 28.65 -2.58
N SER A 520 19.56 27.85 -2.91
CA SER A 520 18.64 27.29 -1.90
C SER A 520 19.37 26.41 -0.88
N THR A 521 20.41 25.68 -1.30
CA THR A 521 21.25 24.86 -0.43
C THR A 521 22.13 25.72 0.48
N LEU A 522 22.78 26.77 -0.03
CA LEU A 522 23.51 27.72 0.81
C LEU A 522 22.59 28.43 1.81
N GLY A 523 21.38 28.77 1.39
CA GLY A 523 20.37 29.34 2.28
C GLY A 523 20.05 28.43 3.46
N GLN A 524 19.87 27.12 3.21
CA GLN A 524 19.68 26.13 4.26
C GLN A 524 20.93 26.00 5.15
N LEU A 525 22.13 25.92 4.58
CA LEU A 525 23.38 25.82 5.34
C LEU A 525 23.61 27.05 6.25
N CYS A 526 23.31 28.26 5.77
CA CYS A 526 23.31 29.47 6.59
C CYS A 526 22.26 29.39 7.71
N ALA A 527 21.04 28.97 7.40
CA ALA A 527 19.98 28.83 8.42
C ALA A 527 20.36 27.79 9.50
N PHE A 528 21.00 26.68 9.13
CA PHE A 528 21.53 25.71 10.10
C PHE A 528 22.59 26.28 11.05
N ARG A 529 23.32 27.31 10.63
CA ARG A 529 24.29 28.02 11.46
C ARG A 529 23.70 29.23 12.20
N GLY A 530 22.39 29.45 12.10
CA GLY A 530 21.71 30.62 12.68
C GLY A 530 21.96 31.93 11.92
N GLU A 531 22.55 31.88 10.73
CA GLU A 531 22.89 33.04 9.88
C GLU A 531 21.67 33.49 9.05
N TYR A 532 20.53 33.74 9.70
CA TYR A 532 19.25 33.96 9.01
C TYR A 532 19.24 35.09 7.98
N PRO A 533 19.89 36.27 8.20
CA PRO A 533 19.93 37.30 7.16
C PRO A 533 20.61 36.85 5.86
N GLN A 534 21.69 36.07 5.97
CA GLN A 534 22.38 35.50 4.80
C GLN A 534 21.53 34.40 4.16
N ALA A 535 20.88 33.57 4.97
CA ALA A 535 19.96 32.54 4.50
C ALA A 535 18.84 33.14 3.64
N LEU A 536 18.20 34.21 4.10
CA LEU A 536 17.14 34.91 3.39
C LEU A 536 17.61 35.47 2.04
N ALA A 537 18.81 36.07 1.99
CA ALA A 537 19.39 36.57 0.74
C ALA A 537 19.61 35.44 -0.28
N TYR A 538 20.11 34.29 0.17
CA TYR A 538 20.28 33.11 -0.69
C TYR A 538 18.94 32.52 -1.14
N PHE A 539 17.92 32.46 -0.28
CA PHE A 539 16.59 32.01 -0.68
C PHE A 539 15.97 32.95 -1.73
N GLU A 540 16.16 34.27 -1.60
CA GLU A 540 15.72 35.24 -2.61
C GLU A 540 16.42 35.05 -3.95
N ALA A 541 17.74 34.88 -3.94
CA ALA A 541 18.50 34.58 -5.15
C ALA A 541 18.02 33.27 -5.82
N ALA A 542 17.72 32.23 -5.03
CA ALA A 542 17.17 30.98 -5.53
C ALA A 542 15.80 31.17 -6.21
N LEU A 543 14.88 31.90 -5.56
CA LEU A 543 13.55 32.20 -6.10
C LEU A 543 13.61 33.03 -7.40
N GLU A 544 14.55 33.97 -7.49
CA GLU A 544 14.82 34.71 -8.72
C GLU A 544 15.23 33.76 -9.85
N GLN A 545 16.13 32.81 -9.60
CA GLN A 545 16.52 31.83 -10.61
C GLN A 545 15.34 30.94 -11.04
N PHE A 546 14.54 30.46 -10.10
CA PHE A 546 13.40 29.58 -10.43
C PHE A 546 12.29 30.31 -11.19
N SER A 547 12.08 31.61 -10.95
CA SER A 547 11.10 32.42 -11.69
C SER A 547 11.43 32.56 -13.19
N GLN A 548 12.68 32.32 -13.57
CA GLN A 548 13.18 32.41 -14.95
C GLN A 548 13.24 31.04 -15.65
N LEU A 549 12.75 29.97 -15.03
CA LEU A 549 12.65 28.65 -15.67
C LEU A 549 11.52 28.64 -16.70
N SER A 550 11.76 27.94 -17.81
CA SER A 550 10.78 27.81 -18.90
C SER A 550 9.69 26.77 -18.62
N ASP A 551 9.97 25.79 -17.77
CA ASP A 551 9.01 24.78 -17.34
C ASP A 551 8.27 25.27 -16.08
N PRO A 552 6.96 25.59 -16.18
CA PRO A 552 6.18 26.14 -15.07
C PRO A 552 5.99 25.15 -13.91
N ASP A 553 5.94 23.84 -14.18
CA ASP A 553 5.75 22.82 -13.15
C ASP A 553 7.04 22.69 -12.32
N GLN A 554 8.20 22.67 -12.99
CA GLN A 554 9.50 22.67 -12.35
C GLN A 554 9.75 23.96 -11.56
N ALA A 555 9.38 25.12 -12.12
CA ALA A 555 9.46 26.40 -11.45
C ALA A 555 8.62 26.40 -10.16
N THR A 556 7.36 25.96 -10.25
CA THR A 556 6.43 25.93 -9.12
C THR A 556 6.93 25.00 -8.01
N SER A 557 7.39 23.80 -8.36
CA SER A 557 7.88 22.81 -7.39
C SER A 557 9.09 23.32 -6.59
N ASN A 558 10.12 23.86 -7.26
CA ASN A 558 11.34 24.33 -6.60
C ASN A 558 11.11 25.63 -5.82
N ARG A 559 10.24 26.52 -6.33
CA ARG A 559 9.82 27.73 -5.61
C ARG A 559 9.09 27.38 -4.32
N ARG A 560 8.10 26.50 -4.39
CA ARG A 560 7.30 26.07 -3.25
C ARG A 560 8.18 25.53 -2.11
N GLN A 561 9.15 24.66 -2.44
CA GLN A 561 10.09 24.14 -1.43
C GLN A 561 10.95 25.26 -0.82
N THR A 562 11.48 26.17 -1.63
CA THR A 562 12.33 27.28 -1.17
C THR A 562 11.54 28.33 -0.37
N GLU A 563 10.29 28.60 -0.73
CA GLU A 563 9.37 29.48 -0.01
C GLU A 563 9.08 28.93 1.39
N ILE A 564 8.94 27.61 1.55
CA ILE A 564 8.82 26.97 2.87
C ILE A 564 10.07 27.22 3.72
N TYR A 565 11.27 26.94 3.19
CA TYR A 565 12.51 27.20 3.93
C TYR A 565 12.67 28.68 4.30
N LYS A 566 12.33 29.58 3.38
CA LYS A 566 12.31 31.03 3.66
C LYS A 566 11.33 31.37 4.77
N ALA A 567 10.12 30.82 4.76
CA ALA A 567 9.11 31.08 5.79
C ALA A 567 9.54 30.57 7.18
N ILE A 568 10.24 29.43 7.24
CA ILE A 568 10.82 28.92 8.49
C ILE A 568 11.92 29.89 8.98
N ALA A 569 12.85 30.30 8.12
CA ALA A 569 13.90 31.25 8.51
C ALA A 569 13.33 32.60 8.98
N LEU A 570 12.27 33.10 8.34
CA LEU A 570 11.54 34.30 8.80
C LEU A 570 10.93 34.09 10.19
N MET A 571 10.35 32.92 10.44
CA MET A 571 9.74 32.58 11.72
C MET A 571 10.77 32.45 12.84
N ASP A 572 11.93 31.85 12.57
CA ASP A 572 13.02 31.69 13.55
C ASP A 572 13.69 33.04 13.86
N LEU A 573 13.77 33.93 12.87
CA LEU A 573 14.18 35.33 13.06
C LEU A 573 13.11 36.18 13.79
N GLN A 574 11.93 35.62 14.06
CA GLN A 574 10.77 36.36 14.59
C GLN A 574 10.39 37.57 13.73
N HIS A 575 10.53 37.44 12.41
CA HIS A 575 10.24 38.50 11.46
C HIS A 575 8.72 38.76 11.38
N PRO A 576 8.26 40.02 11.37
CA PRO A 576 6.83 40.37 11.31
C PRO A 576 6.06 39.76 10.13
N ASP A 577 6.73 39.51 9.01
CA ASP A 577 6.11 38.95 7.80
C ASP A 577 5.90 37.43 7.85
N ALA A 578 6.47 36.72 8.84
CA ALA A 578 6.39 35.26 8.89
C ALA A 578 4.93 34.72 8.88
N PRO A 579 3.98 35.25 9.70
CA PRO A 579 2.60 34.78 9.66
C PRO A 579 1.91 35.00 8.31
N LEU A 580 2.21 36.12 7.62
CA LEU A 580 1.64 36.42 6.31
C LEU A 580 2.17 35.44 5.24
N ALA A 581 3.47 35.16 5.26
CA ALA A 581 4.10 34.21 4.35
C ALA A 581 3.54 32.79 4.53
N ILE A 582 3.41 32.33 5.78
CA ILE A 582 2.90 30.98 6.11
C ILE A 582 1.45 30.81 5.66
N ARG A 583 0.59 31.83 5.88
CA ARG A 583 -0.77 31.83 5.35
C ARG A 583 -0.78 31.75 3.82
N ALA A 584 -0.01 32.61 3.14
CA ALA A 584 0.03 32.59 1.68
C ALA A 584 0.42 31.21 1.11
N ILE A 585 1.44 30.56 1.69
CA ILE A 585 1.91 29.23 1.27
C ILE A 585 0.82 28.17 1.49
N THR A 586 0.24 28.11 2.69
CA THR A 586 -0.80 27.11 3.03
C THR A 586 -2.06 27.28 2.20
N GLU A 587 -2.47 28.52 1.93
CA GLU A 587 -3.65 28.84 1.12
C GLU A 587 -3.44 28.47 -0.35
N GLN A 588 -2.28 28.83 -0.91
CA GLN A 588 -1.91 28.45 -2.28
C GLN A 588 -1.86 26.93 -2.46
N ALA A 589 -1.26 26.20 -1.51
CA ALA A 589 -1.13 24.74 -1.59
C ALA A 589 -2.48 24.01 -1.49
N THR A 590 -3.43 24.57 -0.76
CA THR A 590 -4.77 23.97 -0.58
C THR A 590 -5.81 24.46 -1.59
N GLY A 591 -5.56 25.59 -2.25
CA GLY A 591 -6.54 26.29 -3.08
C GLY A 591 -7.70 26.88 -2.26
N LYS A 592 -7.50 27.11 -0.96
CA LYS A 592 -8.53 27.57 -0.01
C LYS A 592 -7.92 28.59 0.94
N SER A 593 -8.76 29.45 1.53
CA SER A 593 -8.30 30.46 2.51
C SER A 593 -8.83 30.20 3.92
N GLY A 594 -8.10 30.67 4.93
CA GLY A 594 -8.50 30.61 6.35
C GLY A 594 -8.78 29.20 6.88
N ALA A 595 -9.82 29.06 7.71
CA ALA A 595 -10.18 27.79 8.35
C ALA A 595 -10.36 26.61 7.37
N PRO A 596 -11.01 26.75 6.19
CA PRO A 596 -11.04 25.70 5.17
C PRO A 596 -9.66 25.16 4.74
N SER A 597 -8.62 26.01 4.69
CA SER A 597 -7.24 25.60 4.39
C SER A 597 -6.67 24.74 5.51
N ILE A 598 -6.78 25.22 6.76
CA ILE A 598 -6.32 24.53 7.97
C ILE A 598 -6.98 23.14 8.10
N ARG A 599 -8.31 23.07 7.93
CA ARG A 599 -9.05 21.80 8.00
C ARG A 599 -8.67 20.85 6.88
N GLN A 600 -8.27 21.35 5.70
CA GLN A 600 -7.77 20.51 4.62
C GLN A 600 -6.40 19.93 4.97
N LEU A 601 -5.48 20.73 5.50
CA LEU A 601 -4.16 20.26 5.93
C LEU A 601 -4.27 19.23 7.07
N ALA A 602 -5.15 19.46 8.04
CA ALA A 602 -5.43 18.50 9.12
C ALA A 602 -5.88 17.12 8.61
N ARG A 603 -6.56 17.10 7.45
CA ARG A 603 -7.14 15.91 6.81
C ARG A 603 -6.34 15.42 5.60
N SER A 604 -5.25 16.10 5.24
CA SER A 604 -4.48 15.74 4.05
C SER A 604 -3.43 14.70 4.39
N ALA A 605 -3.34 13.70 3.52
CA ALA A 605 -2.29 12.69 3.49
C ALA A 605 -0.94 13.31 3.08
N SER A 606 0.02 12.46 2.71
CA SER A 606 1.38 12.84 2.28
C SER A 606 1.55 14.01 1.27
N PRO A 607 0.62 14.33 0.33
CA PRO A 607 0.90 15.35 -0.70
C PRO A 607 1.18 16.78 -0.20
N LEU A 608 0.70 17.15 0.99
CA LEU A 608 0.84 18.50 1.56
C LEU A 608 1.61 18.51 2.89
N ARG A 609 2.43 17.47 3.14
CA ARG A 609 3.07 17.25 4.44
C ARG A 609 4.01 18.38 4.87
N PHE A 610 4.68 19.06 3.93
CA PHE A 610 5.62 20.13 4.29
C PHE A 610 4.91 21.44 4.64
N GLU A 611 3.80 21.77 3.98
CA GLU A 611 2.96 22.92 4.35
C GLU A 611 2.21 22.65 5.64
N HIS A 612 1.81 21.40 5.85
CA HIS A 612 1.21 20.97 7.10
C HIS A 612 2.21 21.09 8.26
N TYR A 613 3.43 20.59 8.08
CA TYR A 613 4.53 20.82 9.04
C TYR A 613 4.76 22.31 9.33
N LEU A 614 4.86 23.14 8.28
CA LEU A 614 5.04 24.59 8.42
C LEU A 614 3.90 25.23 9.23
N LEU A 615 2.65 24.86 8.94
CA LEU A 615 1.47 25.32 9.69
C LEU A 615 1.59 24.93 11.17
N LEU A 616 1.90 23.67 11.47
CA LEU A 616 1.95 23.21 12.86
C LEU A 616 3.08 23.85 13.66
N ARG A 617 4.25 24.02 13.05
CA ARG A 617 5.35 24.76 13.66
C ARG A 617 4.92 26.17 14.04
N TRP A 618 4.23 26.85 13.14
CA TRP A 618 3.71 28.19 13.40
C TRP A 618 2.69 28.21 14.55
N LEU A 619 1.78 27.23 14.60
CA LEU A 619 0.75 27.14 15.64
C LEU A 619 1.34 26.90 17.04
N VAL A 620 2.41 26.11 17.19
CA VAL A 620 3.05 25.89 18.51
C VAL A 620 3.88 27.08 18.99
N ARG A 621 4.31 27.96 18.07
CA ARG A 621 5.00 29.22 18.40
C ARG A 621 4.05 30.37 18.75
N GLY A 622 2.78 30.27 18.34
CA GLY A 622 1.75 31.24 18.66
C GLY A 622 1.32 31.22 20.13
N SER A 623 0.52 32.21 20.54
CA SER A 623 -0.18 32.13 21.83
C SER A 623 -1.16 30.95 21.81
N GLU A 624 -1.37 30.35 22.98
CA GLU A 624 -2.44 29.37 23.16
C GLU A 624 -3.80 30.02 22.82
N GLU A 625 -4.73 29.26 22.26
CA GLU A 625 -6.11 29.66 21.95
C GLU A 625 -6.33 30.57 20.74
N THR A 626 -5.39 30.62 19.77
CA THR A 626 -5.69 31.26 18.48
C THR A 626 -6.82 30.54 17.73
N GLN A 627 -7.60 31.29 16.93
CA GLN A 627 -8.68 30.70 16.12
C GLN A 627 -8.14 29.60 15.19
N GLU A 628 -6.95 29.79 14.63
CA GLU A 628 -6.29 28.82 13.76
C GLU A 628 -5.96 27.51 14.49
N GLN A 629 -5.47 27.60 15.74
CA GLN A 629 -5.19 26.44 16.57
C GLN A 629 -6.49 25.70 16.94
N LEU A 630 -7.55 26.42 17.30
CA LEU A 630 -8.86 25.84 17.59
C LEU A 630 -9.46 25.11 16.38
N GLU A 631 -9.36 25.69 15.19
CA GLU A 631 -9.82 25.06 13.93
C GLU A 631 -9.05 23.78 13.61
N TYR A 632 -7.74 23.79 13.85
CA TYR A 632 -6.90 22.61 13.64
C TYR A 632 -7.24 21.47 14.63
N LEU A 633 -7.33 21.80 15.92
CA LEU A 633 -7.71 20.86 16.99
C LEU A 633 -9.16 20.37 16.84
N GLY A 634 -10.06 21.17 16.28
CA GLY A 634 -11.42 20.76 15.95
C GLY A 634 -11.51 19.63 14.91
N CYS A 635 -10.41 19.35 14.19
CA CYS A 635 -10.31 18.24 13.24
C CYS A 635 -9.66 16.98 13.84
N PHE A 636 -9.47 16.91 15.15
CA PHE A 636 -8.76 15.82 15.85
C PHE A 636 -9.16 14.42 15.38
N ASP A 637 -10.46 14.12 15.30
CA ASP A 637 -10.96 12.79 14.89
C ASP A 637 -10.66 12.43 13.42
N ASP A 638 -10.34 13.43 12.60
CA ASP A 638 -10.07 13.28 11.17
C ASP A 638 -8.57 13.38 10.83
N TRP A 639 -7.68 13.52 11.82
CA TRP A 639 -6.26 13.62 11.58
C TRP A 639 -5.70 12.38 10.88
N GLN A 640 -4.95 12.62 9.81
CA GLN A 640 -4.23 11.57 9.08
C GLN A 640 -2.77 11.52 9.53
N ASN A 641 -2.15 10.34 9.40
CA ASN A 641 -0.74 10.07 9.72
C ASN A 641 -0.13 9.27 8.56
N HIS A 642 1.18 9.43 8.34
CA HIS A 642 1.98 8.65 7.42
C HIS A 642 3.41 8.51 7.98
N GLU A 643 4.25 7.79 7.26
CA GLU A 643 5.66 7.58 7.58
C GLU A 643 6.58 8.58 6.87
N GLY A 644 7.81 8.66 7.37
CA GLY A 644 8.88 9.46 6.80
C GLY A 644 8.80 10.95 7.10
N HIS A 645 9.92 11.63 6.95
CA HIS A 645 10.02 13.06 7.24
C HIS A 645 9.05 13.90 6.37
N PRO A 646 8.31 14.87 6.96
CA PRO A 646 8.37 15.39 8.33
C PRO A 646 7.26 14.86 9.27
N TRP A 647 6.71 13.65 9.07
CA TRP A 647 5.54 13.17 9.85
C TRP A 647 5.79 13.00 11.34
N MET A 648 6.98 12.60 11.75
CA MET A 648 7.37 12.59 13.17
C MET A 648 7.26 13.98 13.80
N LEU A 649 7.63 15.05 13.07
CA LEU A 649 7.50 16.42 13.56
C LEU A 649 6.06 16.90 13.60
N ILE A 650 5.25 16.52 12.60
CA ILE A 650 3.81 16.76 12.60
C ILE A 650 3.16 16.13 13.85
N ASN A 651 3.53 14.89 14.15
CA ASN A 651 3.03 14.16 15.32
C ASN A 651 3.51 14.79 16.63
N ALA A 652 4.78 15.20 16.71
CA ALA A 652 5.32 15.90 17.87
C ALA A 652 4.59 17.22 18.16
N TYR A 653 4.33 18.05 17.15
CA TYR A 653 3.60 19.30 17.34
C TYR A 653 2.12 19.10 17.65
N ARG A 654 1.49 18.06 17.10
CA ARG A 654 0.13 17.66 17.51
C ARG A 654 0.11 17.32 18.99
N ALA A 655 1.06 16.51 19.45
CA ALA A 655 1.17 16.15 20.86
C ALA A 655 1.38 17.38 21.74
N TRP A 656 2.24 18.31 21.33
CA TRP A 656 2.45 19.58 22.03
C TRP A 656 1.15 20.38 22.18
N MET A 657 0.41 20.60 21.08
CA MET A 657 -0.88 21.33 21.17
C MET A 657 -1.92 20.59 22.02
N LEU A 658 -1.93 19.25 21.97
CA LEU A 658 -2.82 18.43 22.80
C LEU A 658 -2.47 18.53 24.29
N ALA A 659 -1.19 18.51 24.64
CA ALA A 659 -0.71 18.71 26.01
C ALA A 659 -1.13 20.08 26.55
N ASN A 660 -0.94 21.16 25.76
CA ASN A 660 -1.40 22.50 26.12
C ASN A 660 -2.94 22.57 26.24
N SER A 661 -3.67 21.72 25.52
CA SER A 661 -5.14 21.61 25.59
C SER A 661 -5.65 20.64 26.67
N LEU A 662 -4.80 20.21 27.61
CA LEU A 662 -5.11 19.27 28.69
C LEU A 662 -5.58 17.88 28.21
N LYS A 663 -5.16 17.45 27.02
CA LYS A 663 -5.42 16.13 26.42
C LYS A 663 -4.18 15.24 26.48
N SER A 664 -3.67 15.01 27.69
CA SER A 664 -2.37 14.37 27.91
C SER A 664 -2.31 12.91 27.42
N VAL A 665 -3.41 12.15 27.51
CA VAL A 665 -3.46 10.76 27.05
C VAL A 665 -3.25 10.67 25.53
N GLU A 666 -3.95 11.51 24.78
CA GLU A 666 -3.81 11.61 23.34
C GLU A 666 -2.43 12.18 22.95
N ALA A 667 -1.92 13.14 23.73
CA ALA A 667 -0.58 13.71 23.51
C ALA A 667 0.52 12.64 23.62
N VAL A 668 0.46 11.78 24.64
CA VAL A 668 1.39 10.63 24.80
C VAL A 668 1.38 9.75 23.56
N VAL A 669 0.20 9.40 23.02
CA VAL A 669 0.09 8.55 21.83
C VAL A 669 0.80 9.16 20.62
N TYR A 670 0.61 10.45 20.36
CA TYR A 670 1.24 11.11 19.21
C TYR A 670 2.73 11.33 19.40
N LEU A 671 3.18 11.68 20.61
CA LEU A 671 4.61 11.94 20.85
C LEU A 671 5.42 10.64 20.93
N GLN A 672 4.87 9.59 21.55
CA GLN A 672 5.50 8.27 21.56
C GLN A 672 5.67 7.75 20.12
N LYS A 673 4.62 7.90 19.30
CA LYS A 673 4.68 7.53 17.89
C LYS A 673 5.79 8.30 17.15
N ALA A 674 5.94 9.59 17.41
CA ALA A 674 7.01 10.38 16.80
C ALA A 674 8.42 9.90 17.22
N VAL A 675 8.60 9.54 18.49
CA VAL A 675 9.84 8.96 19.02
C VAL A 675 10.12 7.59 18.38
N ASP A 676 9.10 6.75 18.28
CA ASP A 676 9.21 5.40 17.72
C ASP A 676 9.57 5.43 16.22
N GLU A 677 8.90 6.28 15.43
CA GLU A 677 9.18 6.50 14.00
C GLU A 677 10.62 6.97 13.77
N CYS A 678 11.16 7.81 14.66
CA CYS A 678 12.57 8.22 14.61
C CYS A 678 13.55 7.08 14.94
N CYS A 679 13.12 6.02 15.64
CA CYS A 679 13.96 4.88 16.03
C CYS A 679 13.90 3.70 15.04
N ASP A 680 13.00 3.72 14.07
CA ASP A 680 12.79 2.62 13.12
C ASP A 680 13.96 2.48 12.13
N GLU A 681 14.60 3.58 11.76
CA GLU A 681 15.73 3.61 10.81
C GLU A 681 17.09 3.34 11.50
N GLU A 682 17.54 2.09 11.48
CA GLU A 682 18.71 1.61 12.23
C GLU A 682 20.01 2.39 12.00
N ASN A 683 20.24 2.91 10.79
CA ASN A 683 21.50 3.56 10.42
C ASN A 683 21.40 5.10 10.36
N SER A 684 20.40 5.70 11.01
CA SER A 684 20.14 7.13 10.92
C SER A 684 20.51 7.91 12.18
N ALA A 685 21.72 8.48 12.21
CA ALA A 685 22.18 9.24 13.37
C ALA A 685 21.30 10.47 13.64
N ILE A 686 20.88 11.21 12.61
CA ILE A 686 20.02 12.39 12.78
C ILE A 686 18.63 12.02 13.30
N LEU A 687 18.01 10.93 12.82
CA LEU A 687 16.69 10.51 13.31
C LEU A 687 16.79 9.98 14.75
N HIS A 688 17.82 9.22 15.08
CA HIS A 688 18.05 8.82 16.47
C HIS A 688 18.25 10.04 17.38
N TRP A 689 19.03 11.03 16.96
CA TRP A 689 19.18 12.28 17.69
C TRP A 689 17.84 13.00 17.89
N MET A 690 17.02 13.11 16.84
CA MET A 690 15.67 13.64 16.94
C MET A 690 14.81 12.87 17.95
N ALA A 691 14.89 11.53 18.01
CA ALA A 691 14.14 10.74 19.00
C ALA A 691 14.46 11.17 20.44
N HIS A 692 15.73 11.45 20.75
CA HIS A 692 16.16 11.94 22.06
C HIS A 692 15.68 13.37 22.35
N CYS A 693 15.69 14.25 21.34
CA CYS A 693 15.11 15.59 21.46
C CYS A 693 13.59 15.55 21.68
N LEU A 694 12.87 14.71 20.93
CA LEU A 694 11.41 14.56 21.05
C LEU A 694 11.00 13.91 22.38
N HIS A 695 11.79 12.97 22.90
CA HIS A 695 11.59 12.46 24.26
C HIS A 695 11.80 13.56 25.31
N ALA A 696 12.87 14.36 25.18
CA ALA A 696 13.11 15.50 26.07
C ALA A 696 12.00 16.56 26.00
N LEU A 697 11.43 16.78 24.82
CA LEU A 697 10.22 17.60 24.65
C LEU A 697 9.04 17.02 25.45
N GLY A 698 8.87 15.69 25.45
CA GLY A 698 7.85 15.00 26.25
C GLY A 698 8.00 15.25 27.75
N ASP A 699 9.22 15.16 28.27
CA ASP A 699 9.53 15.48 29.68
C ASP A 699 9.10 16.92 30.00
N SER A 700 9.43 17.88 29.13
CA SER A 700 9.08 19.29 29.28
C SER A 700 7.57 19.56 29.25
N LEU A 701 6.81 18.70 28.56
CA LEU A 701 5.36 18.76 28.45
C LEU A 701 4.65 17.96 29.57
N ALA A 702 5.41 17.41 30.53
CA ALA A 702 4.93 16.54 31.58
C ALA A 702 4.17 15.30 31.06
N LEU A 703 4.68 14.71 29.97
CA LEU A 703 4.15 13.48 29.37
C LEU A 703 5.02 12.29 29.76
N GLU A 704 4.39 11.19 30.19
CA GLU A 704 5.09 9.93 30.48
C GLU A 704 5.27 9.14 29.18
N LEU A 705 6.50 9.11 28.66
CA LEU A 705 6.88 8.38 27.46
C LEU A 705 7.83 7.21 27.79
N GLU A 706 7.85 6.22 26.92
CA GLU A 706 8.90 5.21 26.93
C GLU A 706 10.19 5.78 26.33
N PRO A 707 11.36 5.43 26.88
CA PRO A 707 12.64 5.95 26.39
C PRO A 707 12.92 5.49 24.95
N PRO A 708 13.68 6.28 24.17
CA PRO A 708 14.04 5.89 22.80
C PRO A 708 14.75 4.52 22.78
N ARG A 709 14.32 3.65 21.87
CA ARG A 709 14.87 2.27 21.73
C ARG A 709 16.34 2.26 21.28
N ARG A 710 16.80 3.33 20.63
CA ARG A 710 18.15 3.47 20.06
C ARG A 710 18.99 4.38 20.95
N THR A 711 20.28 4.07 21.05
CA THR A 711 21.22 4.86 21.85
C THR A 711 21.38 6.27 21.28
N CYS A 712 21.57 7.26 22.15
CA CYS A 712 21.85 8.62 21.72
C CYS A 712 23.16 8.64 20.92
N PRO A 713 23.17 9.20 19.70
CA PRO A 713 24.36 9.20 18.87
C PRO A 713 25.46 10.09 19.46
N GLU A 714 26.72 9.73 19.22
CA GLU A 714 27.89 10.50 19.65
C GLU A 714 28.10 11.75 18.78
N ALA A 715 28.93 12.69 19.25
CA ALA A 715 29.26 13.97 18.61
C ALA A 715 29.32 13.87 17.07
N PRO A 716 28.83 14.88 16.32
CA PRO A 716 28.77 16.31 16.69
C PRO A 716 27.47 16.82 17.34
N PHE A 717 26.54 15.95 17.74
CA PHE A 717 25.24 16.39 18.30
C PHE A 717 25.37 17.15 19.64
N PRO A 718 24.60 18.23 19.87
CA PRO A 718 24.67 19.07 21.06
C PRO A 718 23.98 18.45 22.30
N SER A 719 24.40 17.23 22.70
CA SER A 719 23.81 16.47 23.83
C SER A 719 23.77 17.21 25.16
N ALA A 720 24.71 18.14 25.38
CA ALA A 720 24.77 18.97 26.58
C ALA A 720 23.52 19.84 26.78
N HIS A 721 22.83 20.23 25.71
CA HIS A 721 21.65 21.10 25.75
C HIS A 721 20.33 20.33 25.93
N LEU A 722 20.34 18.99 25.94
CA LEU A 722 19.10 18.21 26.15
C LEU A 722 18.44 18.52 27.49
N GLY A 723 19.23 18.83 28.52
CA GLY A 723 18.72 19.23 29.83
C GLY A 723 17.89 20.51 29.78
N GLU A 724 18.28 21.47 28.94
CA GLU A 724 17.54 22.73 28.76
C GLU A 724 16.14 22.46 28.20
N LEU A 725 16.03 21.56 27.22
CA LEU A 725 14.73 21.15 26.69
C LEU A 725 13.89 20.40 27.73
N ARG A 726 14.46 19.41 28.44
CA ARG A 726 13.74 18.63 29.46
C ARG A 726 13.13 19.48 30.56
N HIS A 727 13.81 20.55 30.94
CA HIS A 727 13.41 21.43 32.04
C HIS A 727 12.70 22.70 31.58
N ALA A 728 12.45 22.86 30.27
CA ALA A 728 11.72 24.00 29.73
C ALA A 728 10.26 24.01 30.24
N THR A 729 9.84 25.14 30.78
CA THR A 729 8.52 25.33 31.41
C THR A 729 7.55 26.08 30.51
N SER A 730 8.06 26.83 29.53
CA SER A 730 7.25 27.62 28.59
C SER A 730 7.45 27.20 27.13
N ASN A 731 6.50 27.57 26.26
CA ASN A 731 6.65 27.30 24.84
C ASN A 731 7.89 27.99 24.26
N GLN A 732 8.19 29.21 24.71
CA GLN A 732 9.36 29.97 24.25
C GLN A 732 10.69 29.30 24.65
N GLU A 733 10.78 28.76 25.86
CA GLU A 733 11.96 28.00 26.30
C GLU A 733 12.13 26.70 25.50
N ARG A 734 11.05 25.96 25.25
CA ARG A 734 11.08 24.74 24.42
C ARG A 734 11.56 25.04 23.00
N ILE A 735 11.03 26.10 22.39
CA ILE A 735 11.44 26.57 21.06
C ILE A 735 12.92 26.91 21.04
N HIS A 736 13.39 27.70 22.01
CA HIS A 736 14.80 28.12 22.07
C HIS A 736 15.76 26.92 22.22
N ALA A 737 15.39 25.95 23.05
CA ALA A 737 16.18 24.73 23.21
C ALA A 737 16.17 23.88 21.92
N LEU A 738 15.03 23.77 21.23
CA LEU A 738 14.93 23.07 19.95
C LEU A 738 15.75 23.76 18.84
N ASP A 739 15.75 25.10 18.78
CA ASP A 739 16.56 25.89 17.84
C ASP A 739 18.07 25.59 18.00
N THR A 740 18.50 25.21 19.21
CA THR A 740 19.89 24.82 19.52
C THR A 740 20.16 23.34 19.23
N LEU A 741 19.18 22.48 19.54
CA LEU A 741 19.34 21.03 19.50
C LEU A 741 19.19 20.45 18.09
N LEU A 742 18.31 21.04 17.27
CA LEU A 742 17.91 20.46 16.00
C LEU A 742 18.12 21.46 14.86
N PRO A 743 18.52 20.99 13.67
CA PRO A 743 18.67 21.86 12.52
C PRO A 743 17.35 22.55 12.16
N PHE A 744 17.41 23.74 11.53
CA PHE A 744 16.25 24.62 11.37
C PHE A 744 15.05 24.00 10.64
N ASN A 745 15.20 22.97 9.81
CA ASN A 745 14.07 22.29 9.13
C ASN A 745 13.74 20.90 9.75
N PHE A 746 14.33 20.59 10.91
CA PHE A 746 14.19 19.31 11.62
C PHE A 746 13.52 19.44 12.99
N HIS A 747 12.95 20.60 13.34
CA HIS A 747 12.18 20.77 14.57
C HIS A 747 11.13 21.84 14.49
#